data_AF-A0A2A5FPK4-F1
#
_entry.id   AF-A0A2A5FPK4-F1
#
_cell.length_a   1.000
_cell.length_b   1.000
_cell.length_c   1.000
_cell.angle_alpha   90.00
_cell.angle_beta   90.00
_cell.angle_gamma   90.00
#
_symmetry.space_group_name_H-M   'P 1'
#
loop_
_entity.id
_entity.type
_entity.pdbx_description
1 polymer ?
#
loop_
_entity_poly.entity_id
_entity_poly.type
_entity_poly.pdbx_seq_one_letter_code
_entity_poly.pdbx_strand_id
1 'polypeptide(L)'
;MNNKLHNQCSQQKIVVVLLGIMSFAFPFLTKAQTTGGSTPCACPPAASRPVVIVTDNSGQGTGTVTWSCDSIYVLQEYVFVNPGDTLTIEPGAIIKGAPGVGFSETTFSVGNITDQTITYTTYPASLIISRGAVLIADGTPDCAITFTYEADPLDGSVGVDVKGQWGGLVICGSGATNTLFYDTTGFPSQILGPGTGTDLAEGVLDFTNTFRHVYGGNTDPLGSSGILRYASFRHGSTSLGYHQNTSTNESNNGNETNLLQLCAVGSGTQIDHVEVVSSADDGLQIMGGSVSLKHIAAGFNAEDGVEFDQGWGGKIQYLLVINDSSEVVGDSLGISNAFDIEGDDWEESNVDISFMPYTNPTIINATLIGPKSQSGLRLHNGGATRMSNNIFVGFGQGIDFEDHDPCDAWELFLFHEYEMKNNHFWDCGDSTSVYDMILYDGNLGYGPVAIASDFTANSNIAIDPMFDYTLAIDSITGMVSDPVFLEPGNGAVPALEFISPDPWFDQAMYFGAFEPGGANWLTCWSYLEQVGLFTVGDSVSLASVPGCIYLTACNFNIDATIDDGTCIFDGCSGCTDVAACNFDPAAIISNCSCIYTVVGYDCSGICIVDTDMDGVCDQFEVIGCQDPNACDFLISATDSGVCDYSCLGCTYSSATNFNLTASLDDGTCVFSLANLCPEDINNDGFVTSTDLIDLLSAYGSVCAP
;
A
#
# COMPACT_ATOMS: atom_id res chain seq x y z
N MET A 1 -31.16 10.50 34.41
CA MET A 1 -31.07 9.13 34.97
C MET A 1 -31.87 8.20 34.08
N ASN A 2 -31.18 7.17 33.58
CA ASN A 2 -31.64 6.00 32.83
C ASN A 2 -31.96 6.20 31.34
N ASN A 3 -30.92 6.02 30.52
CA ASN A 3 -30.94 5.07 29.40
C ASN A 3 -29.57 4.40 29.34
N LYS A 4 -29.44 3.20 29.95
CA LYS A 4 -28.29 2.30 29.82
C LYS A 4 -28.72 1.09 28.98
N LEU A 5 -27.87 0.76 28.01
CA LEU A 5 -27.56 -0.58 27.47
C LEU A 5 -28.74 -1.46 27.02
N HIS A 6 -28.99 -1.53 25.71
CA HIS A 6 -29.55 -2.72 25.06
C HIS A 6 -28.87 -2.98 23.70
N ASN A 7 -27.91 -3.91 23.71
CA ASN A 7 -27.37 -4.58 22.53
C ASN A 7 -28.49 -5.25 21.72
N GLN A 8 -28.54 -4.96 20.41
CA GLN A 8 -29.18 -5.84 19.41
C GLN A 8 -28.33 -5.94 18.15
N CYS A 9 -27.15 -6.55 18.22
CA CYS A 9 -26.51 -7.08 17.01
C CYS A 9 -27.00 -8.52 16.79
N SER A 10 -28.23 -8.59 16.26
CA SER A 10 -28.94 -9.74 15.68
C SER A 10 -30.37 -9.29 15.40
N GLN A 11 -30.56 -8.41 14.42
CA GLN A 11 -31.84 -8.33 13.70
C GLN A 11 -31.65 -9.08 12.39
N GLN A 12 -31.80 -10.39 12.52
CA GLN A 12 -32.09 -11.29 11.43
C GLN A 12 -33.21 -10.73 10.56
N LYS A 13 -32.97 -10.78 9.24
CA LYS A 13 -33.93 -11.18 8.22
C LYS A 13 -35.32 -10.53 8.34
N ILE A 14 -35.52 -9.53 7.50
CA ILE A 14 -36.80 -9.11 6.92
C ILE A 14 -37.80 -10.29 6.91
N VAL A 15 -38.73 -10.29 7.85
CA VAL A 15 -39.99 -11.04 7.74
C VAL A 15 -41.10 -10.01 7.70
N VAL A 16 -41.47 -9.65 6.47
CA VAL A 16 -42.67 -8.86 6.18
C VAL A 16 -43.90 -9.66 6.63
N VAL A 17 -44.55 -9.23 7.69
CA VAL A 17 -45.96 -9.55 7.94
C VAL A 17 -46.70 -8.23 8.15
N LEU A 18 -47.42 -7.83 7.09
CA LEU A 18 -48.47 -6.80 7.15
C LEU A 18 -49.47 -7.13 8.26
N LEU A 19 -49.79 -6.16 9.14
CA LEU A 19 -51.17 -5.81 9.53
C LEU A 19 -51.24 -4.63 10.53
N GLY A 20 -51.82 -3.53 10.08
CA GLY A 20 -52.97 -2.87 10.76
C GLY A 20 -52.79 -2.15 12.10
N ILE A 21 -52.57 -0.83 12.01
CA ILE A 21 -53.12 0.30 12.81
C ILE A 21 -53.91 -0.06 14.09
N MET A 22 -53.44 0.38 15.27
CA MET A 22 -54.22 1.18 16.25
C MET A 22 -53.38 1.65 17.45
N SER A 23 -53.52 2.93 17.78
CA SER A 23 -52.96 3.64 18.94
C SER A 23 -53.71 3.31 20.24
N PHE A 24 -52.99 3.03 21.34
CA PHE A 24 -53.40 3.35 22.73
C PHE A 24 -52.18 3.31 23.68
N ALA A 25 -52.04 4.33 24.51
CA ALA A 25 -51.06 4.44 25.60
C ALA A 25 -51.60 3.79 26.90
N PHE A 26 -50.76 3.06 27.66
CA PHE A 26 -50.82 2.84 29.13
C PHE A 26 -49.60 2.00 29.62
N PRO A 27 -49.31 1.90 30.94
CA PRO A 27 -48.00 2.17 31.54
C PRO A 27 -47.10 0.94 31.76
N PHE A 28 -45.81 1.21 31.97
CA PHE A 28 -44.75 0.23 32.21
C PHE A 28 -45.00 -0.66 33.44
N LEU A 29 -45.00 -1.98 33.22
CA LEU A 29 -44.83 -3.02 34.22
C LEU A 29 -43.56 -3.81 33.86
N THR A 30 -42.61 -3.87 34.79
CA THR A 30 -41.33 -4.57 34.65
C THR A 30 -41.52 -6.07 34.46
N LYS A 31 -40.88 -6.65 33.44
CA LYS A 31 -40.80 -8.11 33.27
C LYS A 31 -39.35 -8.53 33.02
N ALA A 32 -38.84 -9.36 33.92
CA ALA A 32 -37.54 -10.01 33.82
C ALA A 32 -37.47 -11.01 32.65
N GLN A 33 -36.26 -11.14 32.12
CA GLN A 33 -35.85 -11.93 30.95
C GLN A 33 -35.86 -13.44 31.27
N THR A 34 -36.60 -14.25 30.50
CA THR A 34 -36.43 -15.71 30.47
C THR A 34 -36.51 -16.26 29.04
N THR A 35 -35.38 -16.81 28.60
CA THR A 35 -35.15 -17.96 27.69
C THR A 35 -35.68 -17.93 26.26
N GLY A 36 -34.75 -17.98 25.29
CA GLY A 36 -34.96 -18.60 23.97
C GLY A 36 -34.47 -17.81 22.75
N GLY A 37 -33.17 -17.52 22.67
CA GLY A 37 -32.51 -16.95 21.49
C GLY A 37 -31.02 -16.81 21.77
N SER A 38 -30.16 -17.39 20.93
CA SER A 38 -28.70 -17.35 21.05
C SER A 38 -28.20 -15.93 21.30
N THR A 39 -27.49 -15.71 22.41
CA THR A 39 -26.70 -14.50 22.61
C THR A 39 -25.60 -14.42 21.54
N PRO A 40 -25.30 -13.24 20.96
CA PRO A 40 -24.30 -13.12 19.88
C PRO A 40 -22.91 -13.63 20.29
N CYS A 41 -22.51 -13.41 21.54
CA CYS A 41 -21.35 -14.03 22.21
C CYS A 41 -21.85 -15.12 23.17
N ALA A 42 -21.33 -16.35 23.11
CA ALA A 42 -21.64 -17.42 24.07
C ALA A 42 -20.90 -17.25 25.43
N CYS A 43 -20.62 -16.00 25.79
CA CYS A 43 -19.69 -15.59 26.82
C CYS A 43 -20.46 -15.25 28.10
N PRO A 44 -20.00 -15.66 29.30
CA PRO A 44 -20.60 -15.21 30.55
C PRO A 44 -20.57 -13.67 30.66
N PRO A 45 -21.54 -13.03 31.36
CA PRO A 45 -21.46 -11.60 31.66
C PRO A 45 -20.12 -11.24 32.32
N ALA A 46 -19.47 -10.15 31.91
CA ALA A 46 -18.14 -9.76 32.39
C ALA A 46 -18.04 -9.76 33.93
N ALA A 47 -19.03 -9.20 34.61
CA ALA A 47 -19.10 -9.14 36.09
C ALA A 47 -19.16 -10.52 36.79
N SER A 48 -19.37 -11.62 36.05
CA SER A 48 -19.43 -12.99 36.58
C SER A 48 -18.22 -13.85 36.22
N ARG A 49 -17.30 -13.34 35.39
CA ARG A 49 -16.12 -14.08 34.94
C ARG A 49 -15.07 -14.11 36.06
N PRO A 50 -14.46 -15.28 36.37
CA PRO A 50 -13.30 -15.34 37.26
C PRO A 50 -12.13 -14.53 36.71
N VAL A 51 -11.34 -13.97 37.63
CA VAL A 51 -10.09 -13.27 37.32
C VAL A 51 -8.94 -14.27 37.26
N VAL A 52 -8.15 -14.22 36.19
CA VAL A 52 -6.90 -14.94 36.00
C VAL A 52 -5.77 -13.93 36.01
N ILE A 53 -4.89 -14.03 36.99
CA ILE A 53 -3.69 -13.19 37.06
C ILE A 53 -2.64 -13.76 36.10
N VAL A 54 -2.09 -12.89 35.26
CA VAL A 54 -1.07 -13.21 34.26
C VAL A 54 0.19 -12.41 34.57
N THR A 55 1.33 -13.11 34.56
CA THR A 55 2.65 -12.56 34.87
C THR A 55 3.66 -13.07 33.83
N ASP A 56 4.86 -12.50 33.81
CA ASP A 56 5.98 -12.98 32.98
C ASP A 56 6.60 -14.28 33.53
N ASN A 57 6.06 -14.78 34.64
CA ASN A 57 6.51 -16.01 35.29
C ASN A 57 8.03 -16.02 35.53
N SER A 58 8.56 -14.90 36.03
CA SER A 58 10.02 -14.72 36.26
C SER A 58 10.86 -14.95 34.99
N GLY A 59 10.42 -14.41 33.85
CA GLY A 59 11.13 -14.52 32.58
C GLY A 59 10.83 -15.77 31.76
N GLN A 60 9.90 -16.61 32.20
CA GLN A 60 9.49 -17.79 31.43
C GLN A 60 8.38 -17.48 30.42
N GLY A 61 7.84 -16.26 30.43
CA GLY A 61 6.73 -15.84 29.58
C GLY A 61 5.43 -16.59 29.84
N THR A 62 4.46 -16.40 28.95
CA THR A 62 3.15 -17.06 29.04
C THR A 62 3.18 -18.55 28.69
N GLY A 63 4.18 -18.97 27.91
CA GLY A 63 4.12 -20.23 27.15
C GLY A 63 3.04 -20.20 26.07
N THR A 64 2.88 -21.33 25.39
CA THR A 64 1.75 -21.54 24.47
C THR A 64 0.45 -21.73 25.25
N VAL A 65 -0.49 -20.80 25.10
CA VAL A 65 -1.70 -20.73 25.93
C VAL A 65 -2.89 -20.15 25.17
N THR A 66 -4.09 -20.53 25.60
CA THR A 66 -5.36 -19.98 25.10
C THR A 66 -6.08 -19.23 26.19
N TRP A 67 -6.51 -18.00 25.88
CA TRP A 67 -7.33 -17.15 26.72
C TRP A 67 -8.75 -17.10 26.18
N SER A 68 -9.72 -17.57 26.96
CA SER A 68 -11.11 -17.72 26.54
C SER A 68 -12.01 -16.62 27.09
N CYS A 69 -13.21 -16.48 26.53
CA CYS A 69 -14.20 -15.52 27.02
C CYS A 69 -14.84 -15.87 28.38
N ASP A 70 -14.48 -17.00 28.99
CA ASP A 70 -14.99 -17.41 30.30
C ASP A 70 -14.35 -16.65 31.47
N SER A 71 -13.21 -15.99 31.24
CA SER A 71 -12.38 -15.36 32.27
C SER A 71 -12.05 -13.90 31.93
N ILE A 72 -11.57 -13.15 32.93
CA ILE A 72 -10.90 -11.86 32.76
C ILE A 72 -9.42 -12.07 33.06
N TYR A 73 -8.55 -11.80 32.10
CA TYR A 73 -7.11 -11.93 32.25
C TYR A 73 -6.53 -10.59 32.69
N VAL A 74 -5.80 -10.56 33.81
CA VAL A 74 -5.21 -9.33 34.35
C VAL A 74 -3.69 -9.46 34.34
N LEU A 75 -3.04 -8.70 33.46
CA LEU A 75 -1.59 -8.55 33.37
C LEU A 75 -1.13 -7.68 34.55
N GLN A 76 -0.06 -8.08 35.24
CA GLN A 76 0.45 -7.37 36.44
C GLN A 76 1.83 -6.70 36.25
N GLU A 77 2.47 -6.94 35.11
CA GLU A 77 3.81 -6.47 34.73
C GLU A 77 3.94 -6.57 33.20
N TYR A 78 5.12 -6.31 32.64
CA TYR A 78 5.43 -6.68 31.25
C TYR A 78 5.31 -8.18 31.06
N VAL A 79 4.30 -8.64 30.32
CA VAL A 79 4.04 -10.06 30.05
C VAL A 79 4.52 -10.41 28.65
N PHE A 80 5.47 -11.34 28.54
CA PHE A 80 6.01 -11.76 27.25
C PHE A 80 5.40 -13.07 26.76
N VAL A 81 5.03 -13.11 25.48
CA VAL A 81 4.90 -14.34 24.71
C VAL A 81 6.26 -14.57 24.04
N ASN A 82 6.92 -15.67 24.38
CA ASN A 82 8.30 -15.90 23.99
C ASN A 82 8.41 -16.44 22.54
N PRO A 83 9.59 -16.31 21.91
CA PRO A 83 9.82 -16.89 20.59
C PRO A 83 9.49 -18.39 20.54
N GLY A 84 8.69 -18.79 19.56
CA GLY A 84 8.20 -20.17 19.40
C GLY A 84 6.92 -20.50 20.15
N ASP A 85 6.43 -19.61 21.02
CA ASP A 85 5.12 -19.76 21.68
C ASP A 85 3.98 -19.14 20.85
N THR A 86 2.76 -19.63 21.11
CA THR A 86 1.53 -19.05 20.55
C THR A 86 0.58 -18.65 21.65
N LEU A 87 0.15 -17.39 21.64
CA LEU A 87 -0.97 -16.92 22.45
C LEU A 87 -2.23 -16.84 21.59
N THR A 88 -3.23 -17.66 21.91
CA THR A 88 -4.56 -17.57 21.30
C THR A 88 -5.49 -16.82 22.24
N ILE A 89 -6.16 -15.77 21.75
CA ILE A 89 -7.20 -15.04 22.47
C ILE A 89 -8.51 -15.24 21.71
N GLU A 90 -9.44 -15.96 22.33
CA GLU A 90 -10.73 -16.29 21.71
C GLU A 90 -11.67 -15.07 21.69
N PRO A 91 -12.63 -15.02 20.73
CA PRO A 91 -13.62 -13.95 20.64
C PRO A 91 -14.31 -13.66 21.98
N GLY A 92 -14.46 -12.37 22.32
CA GLY A 92 -15.13 -11.92 23.53
C GLY A 92 -14.30 -12.01 24.81
N ALA A 93 -13.03 -12.43 24.73
CA ALA A 93 -12.09 -12.38 25.85
C ALA A 93 -11.82 -10.94 26.31
N ILE A 94 -11.54 -10.78 27.61
CA ILE A 94 -11.23 -9.50 28.23
C ILE A 94 -9.85 -9.60 28.87
N ILE A 95 -8.98 -8.69 28.45
CA ILE A 95 -7.61 -8.54 28.94
C ILE A 95 -7.51 -7.17 29.59
N LYS A 96 -6.90 -7.13 30.77
CA LYS A 96 -6.72 -5.91 31.54
C LYS A 96 -5.26 -5.74 31.95
N GLY A 97 -4.72 -4.53 31.85
CA GLY A 97 -3.41 -4.19 32.39
C GLY A 97 -3.49 -3.50 33.76
N ALA A 98 -2.69 -3.94 34.72
CA ALA A 98 -2.49 -3.24 35.97
C ALA A 98 -1.68 -1.94 35.77
N PRO A 99 -1.99 -0.86 36.52
CA PRO A 99 -1.19 0.35 36.50
C PRO A 99 0.17 0.13 37.19
N GLY A 100 1.15 0.97 36.88
CA GLY A 100 2.44 0.95 37.57
C GLY A 100 2.31 1.31 39.05
N VAL A 101 3.16 0.73 39.91
CA VAL A 101 3.19 1.03 41.35
C VAL A 101 4.57 1.47 41.83
N GLY A 102 4.59 2.28 42.89
CA GLY A 102 5.83 2.80 43.48
C GLY A 102 6.57 3.75 42.53
N PHE A 103 5.80 4.67 41.95
CA PHE A 103 6.22 5.73 41.02
C PHE A 103 7.24 6.67 41.65
N SER A 104 8.31 6.96 40.92
CA SER A 104 9.30 7.99 41.23
C SER A 104 9.75 8.67 39.94
N GLU A 105 9.64 9.99 39.93
CA GLU A 105 10.05 10.86 38.84
C GLU A 105 11.33 11.61 39.21
N THR A 106 12.29 11.64 38.29
CA THR A 106 13.53 12.41 38.43
C THR A 106 13.74 13.25 37.18
N THR A 107 13.81 14.56 37.34
CA THR A 107 14.12 15.49 36.25
C THR A 107 15.50 16.09 36.43
N PHE A 108 16.27 16.14 35.36
CA PHE A 108 17.60 16.72 35.32
C PHE A 108 17.74 17.66 34.12
N SER A 109 18.12 18.90 34.35
CA SER A 109 18.33 19.88 33.28
C SER A 109 19.78 20.37 33.24
N VAL A 110 20.41 20.33 32.06
CA VAL A 110 21.75 20.89 31.80
C VAL A 110 21.73 21.73 30.53
N GLY A 111 21.94 23.04 30.67
CA GLY A 111 21.83 23.94 29.55
C GLY A 111 20.40 24.01 29.03
N ASN A 112 20.20 23.67 27.75
CA ASN A 112 18.89 23.59 27.10
C ASN A 112 18.34 22.16 27.08
N ILE A 113 19.03 21.19 27.69
CA ILE A 113 18.60 19.80 27.71
C ILE A 113 17.90 19.52 29.04
N THR A 114 16.73 18.89 28.99
CA THR A 114 15.96 18.40 30.13
C THR A 114 15.61 16.94 29.94
N ASP A 115 16.06 16.10 30.87
CA ASP A 115 15.76 14.68 30.90
C ASP A 115 14.83 14.41 32.07
N GLN A 116 13.70 13.77 31.80
CA GLN A 116 12.85 13.18 32.82
C GLN A 116 12.97 11.67 32.75
N THR A 117 13.13 11.04 33.90
CA THR A 117 13.05 9.58 34.01
C THR A 117 12.00 9.22 35.04
N ILE A 118 11.06 8.38 34.63
CA ILE A 118 10.04 7.80 35.48
C ILE A 118 10.41 6.34 35.73
N THR A 119 10.44 5.98 37.01
CA THR A 119 10.71 4.61 37.45
C THR A 119 9.58 4.09 38.31
N TYR A 120 9.34 2.79 38.17
CA TYR A 120 8.33 2.08 38.94
C TYR A 120 8.98 0.97 39.75
N THR A 121 8.39 0.66 40.91
CA THR A 121 8.73 -0.55 41.65
C THR A 121 8.18 -1.79 40.95
N THR A 122 7.00 -1.65 40.32
CA THR A 122 6.46 -2.61 39.36
C THR A 122 5.90 -1.80 38.20
N TYR A 123 6.44 -2.05 37.01
CA TYR A 123 6.08 -1.32 35.82
C TYR A 123 4.62 -1.58 35.43
N PRO A 124 3.96 -0.59 34.80
CA PRO A 124 2.65 -0.77 34.20
C PRO A 124 2.61 -2.02 33.32
N ALA A 125 1.50 -2.73 33.34
CA ALA A 125 1.41 -3.97 32.60
C ALA A 125 1.24 -3.71 31.10
N SER A 126 2.03 -4.40 30.29
CA SER A 126 1.90 -4.45 28.82
C SER A 126 1.95 -5.91 28.37
N LEU A 127 1.39 -6.20 27.20
CA LEU A 127 1.53 -7.50 26.54
C LEU A 127 2.53 -7.38 25.40
N ILE A 128 3.58 -8.22 25.42
CA ILE A 128 4.65 -8.18 24.42
C ILE A 128 4.70 -9.50 23.68
N ILE A 129 4.46 -9.45 22.38
CA ILE A 129 4.62 -10.58 21.47
C ILE A 129 6.03 -10.52 20.91
N SER A 130 6.93 -11.34 21.47
CA SER A 130 8.35 -11.31 21.10
C SER A 130 8.55 -11.76 19.65
N ARG A 131 9.66 -11.32 19.03
CA ARG A 131 10.04 -11.77 17.68
C ARG A 131 10.07 -13.31 17.56
N GLY A 132 9.25 -13.85 16.67
CA GLY A 132 9.09 -15.30 16.46
C GLY A 132 8.03 -15.97 17.34
N ALA A 133 7.29 -15.20 18.16
CA ALA A 133 6.04 -15.62 18.78
C ALA A 133 4.85 -15.38 17.83
N VAL A 134 3.70 -15.96 18.14
CA VAL A 134 2.46 -15.79 17.36
C VAL A 134 1.31 -15.37 18.26
N LEU A 135 0.60 -14.31 17.86
CA LEU A 135 -0.67 -13.88 18.47
C LEU A 135 -1.84 -14.28 17.56
N ILE A 136 -2.79 -15.04 18.08
CA ILE A 136 -4.05 -15.34 17.39
C ILE A 136 -5.18 -14.70 18.20
N ALA A 137 -5.45 -13.43 17.94
CA ALA A 137 -6.54 -12.66 18.54
C ALA A 137 -7.60 -12.39 17.46
N ASP A 138 -8.49 -13.36 17.25
CA ASP A 138 -9.42 -13.37 16.13
C ASP A 138 -10.86 -13.16 16.62
N GLY A 139 -11.19 -11.92 16.99
CA GLY A 139 -12.52 -11.53 17.42
C GLY A 139 -13.55 -11.52 16.27
N THR A 140 -14.78 -11.13 16.60
CA THR A 140 -15.85 -10.95 15.60
C THR A 140 -16.66 -9.69 15.94
N PRO A 141 -17.47 -9.13 15.03
CA PRO A 141 -18.33 -7.97 15.34
C PRO A 141 -19.22 -8.20 16.56
N ASP A 142 -19.67 -9.44 16.77
CA ASP A 142 -20.55 -9.80 17.89
C ASP A 142 -19.79 -10.14 19.19
N CYS A 143 -18.48 -10.37 19.09
CA CYS A 143 -17.62 -10.87 20.15
C CYS A 143 -16.21 -10.26 20.03
N ALA A 144 -16.12 -8.93 20.03
CA ALA A 144 -14.81 -8.28 20.01
C ALA A 144 -13.97 -8.63 21.24
N ILE A 145 -12.66 -8.65 21.04
CA ILE A 145 -11.68 -8.80 22.12
C ILE A 145 -11.46 -7.43 22.73
N THR A 146 -11.50 -7.33 24.06
CA THR A 146 -11.32 -6.06 24.78
C THR A 146 -10.00 -6.06 25.55
N PHE A 147 -9.16 -5.07 25.27
CA PHE A 147 -7.97 -4.71 26.02
C PHE A 147 -8.21 -3.36 26.70
N THR A 148 -8.06 -3.32 28.02
CA THR A 148 -8.27 -2.11 28.84
C THR A 148 -7.41 -2.16 30.11
N TYR A 149 -7.68 -1.30 31.08
CA TYR A 149 -6.99 -1.27 32.36
C TYR A 149 -7.74 -2.03 33.47
N GLU A 150 -7.02 -2.39 34.53
CA GLU A 150 -7.51 -3.23 35.63
C GLU A 150 -8.79 -2.68 36.26
N ALA A 151 -8.83 -1.37 36.50
CA ALA A 151 -9.93 -0.69 37.19
C ALA A 151 -11.14 -0.33 36.30
N ASP A 152 -11.10 -0.59 34.99
CA ASP A 152 -12.24 -0.35 34.09
C ASP A 152 -13.48 -1.17 34.54
N PRO A 153 -14.62 -0.56 34.89
CA PRO A 153 -15.82 -1.28 35.29
C PRO A 153 -16.50 -2.03 34.13
N LEU A 154 -16.14 -1.76 32.87
CA LEU A 154 -16.72 -2.35 31.65
C LEU A 154 -18.24 -2.14 31.52
N ASP A 155 -18.76 -1.07 32.10
CA ASP A 155 -20.19 -0.75 32.11
C ASP A 155 -20.52 0.53 31.31
N GLY A 156 -19.55 1.00 30.51
CA GLY A 156 -19.61 2.18 29.66
C GLY A 156 -19.56 3.51 30.42
N SER A 157 -19.06 3.51 31.66
CA SER A 157 -18.94 4.74 32.47
C SER A 157 -17.58 5.44 32.36
N VAL A 158 -16.63 4.88 31.62
CA VAL A 158 -15.30 5.47 31.43
C VAL A 158 -15.38 6.37 30.21
N GLY A 159 -14.87 7.60 30.31
CA GLY A 159 -14.82 8.54 29.20
C GLY A 159 -13.55 8.38 28.35
N VAL A 160 -13.48 9.11 27.25
CA VAL A 160 -12.31 9.12 26.34
C VAL A 160 -11.14 9.96 26.86
N ASP A 161 -11.36 10.71 27.94
CA ASP A 161 -10.41 11.50 28.71
C ASP A 161 -9.51 10.65 29.62
N VAL A 162 -9.90 9.41 29.94
CA VAL A 162 -9.09 8.51 30.76
C VAL A 162 -8.00 7.88 29.90
N LYS A 163 -6.73 8.18 30.19
CA LYS A 163 -5.56 7.72 29.41
C LYS A 163 -4.48 7.15 30.33
N GLY A 164 -3.57 6.36 29.77
CA GLY A 164 -2.35 5.89 30.43
C GLY A 164 -2.51 5.10 31.72
N GLN A 165 -3.49 4.22 31.73
CA GLN A 165 -3.78 3.35 32.88
C GLN A 165 -3.06 1.99 32.81
N TRP A 166 -2.45 1.66 31.66
CA TRP A 166 -1.64 0.47 31.40
C TRP A 166 -0.78 0.69 30.14
N GLY A 167 0.14 -0.21 29.79
CA GLY A 167 1.15 0.03 28.76
C GLY A 167 0.90 -0.60 27.38
N GLY A 168 -0.33 -1.00 27.04
CA GLY A 168 -0.67 -1.40 25.66
C GLY A 168 -0.19 -2.78 25.19
N LEU A 169 -0.26 -2.98 23.87
CA LEU A 169 0.17 -4.19 23.16
C LEU A 169 1.34 -3.87 22.23
N VAL A 170 2.43 -4.64 22.36
CA VAL A 170 3.61 -4.56 21.51
C VAL A 170 3.77 -5.86 20.73
N ILE A 171 3.94 -5.77 19.40
CA ILE A 171 4.20 -6.92 18.52
C ILE A 171 5.53 -6.73 17.82
N CYS A 172 6.52 -7.53 18.20
CA CYS A 172 7.84 -7.54 17.59
C CYS A 172 7.89 -8.62 16.48
N GLY A 173 8.26 -8.21 15.27
CA GLY A 173 8.47 -9.07 14.11
C GLY A 173 9.93 -9.13 13.66
N SER A 174 10.15 -9.85 12.56
CA SER A 174 11.46 -10.09 11.95
C SER A 174 11.65 -9.33 10.62
N GLY A 175 10.84 -8.29 10.42
CA GLY A 175 10.80 -7.42 9.26
C GLY A 175 12.10 -6.66 8.97
N ALA A 176 12.12 -6.00 7.82
CA ALA A 176 13.17 -5.04 7.52
C ALA A 176 12.97 -3.75 8.31
N THR A 177 14.05 -3.14 8.76
CA THR A 177 14.07 -1.79 9.35
C THR A 177 15.23 -1.02 8.73
N ASN A 178 15.17 0.30 8.72
CA ASN A 178 16.30 1.14 8.30
C ASN A 178 17.20 1.59 9.45
N THR A 179 16.89 1.14 10.67
CA THR A 179 17.81 1.21 11.80
C THR A 179 19.08 0.42 11.51
N LEU A 180 20.13 0.77 12.24
CA LEU A 180 21.40 0.09 12.23
C LEU A 180 21.39 -1.04 13.27
N PHE A 181 22.36 -1.95 13.17
CA PHE A 181 22.42 -3.11 14.05
C PHE A 181 22.70 -2.69 15.51
N TYR A 182 21.79 -3.01 16.43
CA TYR A 182 22.01 -2.96 17.87
C TYR A 182 23.16 -3.92 18.28
N ASP A 183 24.38 -3.39 18.45
CA ASP A 183 25.49 -4.08 19.10
C ASP A 183 25.84 -3.40 20.42
N THR A 184 25.62 -4.12 21.53
CA THR A 184 26.08 -3.72 22.87
C THR A 184 27.61 -3.51 23.00
N THR A 185 28.40 -3.70 21.92
CA THR A 185 29.87 -3.66 21.94
C THR A 185 30.54 -2.62 21.00
N GLY A 186 29.78 -1.75 20.32
CA GLY A 186 30.37 -0.66 19.53
C GLY A 186 29.39 -0.01 18.58
N PHE A 187 29.77 1.16 18.05
CA PHE A 187 29.00 1.97 17.09
C PHE A 187 28.28 1.12 16.03
N PRO A 188 27.08 1.54 15.58
CA PRO A 188 26.27 0.81 14.63
C PRO A 188 27.07 0.39 13.40
N SER A 189 26.88 -0.86 12.97
CA SER A 189 27.72 -1.49 11.96
C SER A 189 26.86 -2.31 10.99
N GLN A 190 26.80 -1.86 9.74
CA GLN A 190 26.05 -2.51 8.64
C GLN A 190 26.69 -3.82 8.14
N ILE A 191 27.15 -4.69 9.05
CA ILE A 191 27.84 -5.93 8.65
C ILE A 191 26.91 -6.86 7.84
N LEU A 192 25.58 -6.69 7.96
CA LEU A 192 24.58 -7.63 7.47
C LEU A 192 23.80 -7.16 6.22
N GLY A 193 23.92 -5.90 5.80
CA GLY A 193 23.29 -5.36 4.59
C GLY A 193 22.07 -4.43 4.83
N PRO A 194 21.49 -3.83 3.77
CA PRO A 194 20.34 -2.93 3.90
C PRO A 194 19.12 -3.62 4.51
N GLY A 195 18.34 -2.90 5.31
CA GLY A 195 17.13 -3.42 5.95
C GLY A 195 17.38 -4.34 7.15
N THR A 196 18.62 -4.73 7.45
CA THR A 196 18.96 -5.77 8.45
C THR A 196 19.16 -5.26 9.88
N GLY A 197 18.81 -3.99 10.13
CA GLY A 197 18.81 -3.38 11.45
C GLY A 197 17.97 -4.15 12.45
N THR A 198 18.31 -4.00 13.72
CA THR A 198 17.46 -4.49 14.82
C THR A 198 17.43 -3.42 15.88
N ASP A 199 16.28 -3.28 16.51
CA ASP A 199 16.08 -2.30 17.56
C ASP A 199 15.25 -2.85 18.71
N LEU A 200 15.10 -2.06 19.78
CA LEU A 200 14.34 -2.36 20.98
C LEU A 200 12.98 -1.69 20.88
N ALA A 201 11.90 -2.41 21.15
CA ALA A 201 10.57 -1.80 21.23
C ALA A 201 10.55 -0.72 22.31
N GLU A 202 10.05 0.46 21.93
CA GLU A 202 9.95 1.64 22.79
C GLU A 202 9.15 1.35 24.06
N GLY A 203 9.54 1.97 25.19
CA GLY A 203 8.83 1.82 26.46
C GLY A 203 8.83 0.41 27.08
N VAL A 204 9.53 -0.56 26.49
CA VAL A 204 9.59 -1.94 26.98
C VAL A 204 10.93 -2.26 27.64
N LEU A 205 10.87 -2.77 28.88
CA LEU A 205 12.04 -3.28 29.60
C LEU A 205 11.98 -4.81 29.76
N ASP A 206 13.07 -5.50 29.41
CA ASP A 206 13.23 -6.94 29.69
C ASP A 206 14.27 -7.21 30.78
N PHE A 207 13.80 -7.41 32.01
CA PHE A 207 14.64 -7.66 33.19
C PHE A 207 15.38 -9.00 33.18
N THR A 208 15.12 -9.88 32.21
CA THR A 208 15.83 -11.16 32.08
C THR A 208 17.18 -11.02 31.37
N ASN A 209 17.44 -9.88 30.73
CA ASN A 209 18.56 -9.67 29.79
C ASN A 209 18.56 -10.66 28.61
N THR A 210 17.38 -11.17 28.22
CA THR A 210 17.24 -12.02 27.03
C THR A 210 16.77 -11.24 25.80
N PHE A 211 16.51 -9.93 25.95
CA PHE A 211 16.18 -9.00 24.88
C PHE A 211 14.97 -9.45 24.06
N ARG A 212 13.91 -9.90 24.73
CA ARG A 212 12.68 -10.40 24.10
C ARG A 212 11.87 -9.34 23.34
N HIS A 213 12.14 -8.07 23.62
CA HIS A 213 11.55 -6.90 22.95
C HIS A 213 12.36 -6.42 21.74
N VAL A 214 13.40 -7.17 21.31
CA VAL A 214 14.11 -6.89 20.06
C VAL A 214 13.24 -7.25 18.87
N TYR A 215 13.19 -6.36 17.89
CA TYR A 215 12.55 -6.58 16.60
C TYR A 215 13.52 -6.38 15.43
N GLY A 216 13.02 -6.60 14.21
CA GLY A 216 13.76 -6.38 12.97
C GLY A 216 14.69 -7.53 12.61
N GLY A 217 15.75 -7.21 11.89
CA GLY A 217 16.83 -8.11 11.46
C GLY A 217 16.61 -8.69 10.07
N ASN A 218 15.47 -8.41 9.44
CA ASN A 218 15.12 -8.85 8.09
C ASN A 218 15.31 -10.37 7.86
N THR A 219 15.12 -11.17 8.91
CA THR A 219 15.31 -12.62 8.84
C THR A 219 14.08 -13.34 8.29
N ASP A 220 12.91 -12.72 8.40
CA ASP A 220 11.65 -13.20 7.83
C ASP A 220 10.71 -12.01 7.52
N PRO A 221 11.00 -11.20 6.48
CA PRO A 221 10.26 -9.96 6.21
C PRO A 221 8.80 -10.14 5.80
N LEU A 222 8.43 -11.34 5.37
CA LEU A 222 7.05 -11.71 5.04
C LEU A 222 6.42 -12.58 6.15
N GLY A 223 7.16 -12.82 7.23
CA GLY A 223 6.73 -13.65 8.36
C GLY A 223 5.46 -13.11 9.00
N SER A 224 4.61 -14.03 9.45
CA SER A 224 3.38 -13.69 10.16
C SER A 224 3.62 -13.68 11.66
N SER A 225 3.30 -12.57 12.32
CA SER A 225 3.14 -12.48 13.78
C SER A 225 1.74 -12.94 14.23
N GLY A 226 0.88 -13.34 13.29
CA GLY A 226 -0.44 -13.92 13.53
C GLY A 226 -1.62 -13.09 13.03
N ILE A 227 -2.69 -13.04 13.83
CA ILE A 227 -3.98 -12.42 13.48
C ILE A 227 -4.43 -11.51 14.63
N LEU A 228 -4.82 -10.29 14.30
CA LEU A 228 -5.47 -9.35 15.20
C LEU A 228 -6.72 -8.78 14.52
N ARG A 229 -7.91 -9.26 14.93
CA ARG A 229 -9.19 -8.83 14.36
C ARG A 229 -10.26 -8.56 15.39
N TYR A 230 -11.10 -7.55 15.13
CA TYR A 230 -12.15 -7.08 16.04
C TYR A 230 -11.63 -6.94 17.47
N ALA A 231 -10.59 -6.12 17.62
CA ALA A 231 -9.90 -5.88 18.88
C ALA A 231 -9.99 -4.40 19.26
N SER A 232 -10.38 -4.17 20.50
CA SER A 232 -10.61 -2.85 21.08
C SER A 232 -9.56 -2.58 22.15
N PHE A 233 -8.65 -1.65 21.88
CA PHE A 233 -7.62 -1.21 22.83
C PHE A 233 -8.00 0.14 23.41
N ARG A 234 -7.96 0.26 24.74
CA ARG A 234 -8.51 1.42 25.46
C ARG A 234 -7.59 1.89 26.58
N HIS A 235 -7.50 3.21 26.79
CA HIS A 235 -7.00 3.83 28.02
C HIS A 235 -5.56 3.46 28.39
N GLY A 236 -4.72 3.11 27.42
CA GLY A 236 -3.34 2.66 27.67
C GLY A 236 -2.30 3.71 27.33
N SER A 237 -1.08 3.21 27.08
CA SER A 237 0.18 3.96 26.93
C SER A 237 0.67 4.57 28.22
N THR A 238 1.85 4.20 28.68
CA THR A 238 2.39 4.75 29.93
C THR A 238 3.78 5.32 29.74
N SER A 239 4.00 6.48 30.38
CA SER A 239 5.28 7.15 30.35
C SER A 239 6.34 6.60 31.29
N LEU A 240 7.54 6.42 30.75
CA LEU A 240 8.80 6.16 31.45
C LEU A 240 9.69 7.42 31.50
N GLY A 241 9.19 8.58 31.07
CA GLY A 241 9.88 9.86 31.02
C GLY A 241 10.21 10.29 29.60
N TYR A 242 10.91 11.41 29.43
CA TYR A 242 11.19 12.01 28.13
C TYR A 242 12.59 12.65 28.11
N HIS A 243 13.15 12.86 26.93
CA HIS A 243 14.33 13.70 26.72
C HIS A 243 13.97 14.92 25.86
N GLN A 244 14.31 16.14 26.29
CA GLN A 244 13.91 17.37 25.61
C GLN A 244 15.06 18.35 25.43
N ASN A 245 15.19 18.89 24.22
CA ASN A 245 16.03 20.05 23.90
C ASN A 245 15.17 21.33 23.76
N THR A 246 15.13 22.14 24.81
CA THR A 246 14.34 23.38 24.88
C THR A 246 14.80 24.49 23.93
N SER A 247 15.93 24.33 23.22
CA SER A 247 16.38 25.31 22.22
C SER A 247 15.93 25.01 20.80
N THR A 248 15.74 23.74 20.47
CA THR A 248 15.13 23.31 19.21
C THR A 248 13.62 23.12 19.37
N ASN A 249 13.13 23.09 20.61
CA ASN A 249 11.74 22.74 20.91
C ASN A 249 11.41 21.33 20.37
N GLU A 250 12.41 20.45 20.39
CA GLU A 250 12.31 19.02 20.13
C GLU A 250 12.24 18.32 21.48
N SER A 251 11.22 17.50 21.70
CA SER A 251 11.29 16.35 22.58
C SER A 251 12.04 15.28 21.79
N ASN A 252 13.36 15.16 21.99
CA ASN A 252 14.18 14.19 21.24
C ASN A 252 13.97 12.78 21.80
N ASN A 253 12.74 12.27 21.64
CA ASN A 253 12.22 10.99 22.04
C ASN A 253 11.58 10.94 23.45
N GLY A 254 10.29 10.65 23.43
CA GLY A 254 9.60 10.05 24.55
C GLY A 254 10.26 8.72 24.95
N ASN A 255 10.02 8.26 26.17
CA ASN A 255 10.25 6.86 26.51
C ASN A 255 8.94 6.32 27.03
N GLU A 256 8.05 6.04 26.09
CA GLU A 256 6.68 5.69 26.37
C GLU A 256 6.30 4.39 25.67
N THR A 257 5.26 3.77 26.19
CA THR A 257 4.64 2.64 25.50
C THR A 257 3.49 3.20 24.70
N ASN A 258 3.31 2.70 23.48
CA ASN A 258 2.16 3.02 22.65
C ASN A 258 0.99 2.06 22.85
N LEU A 259 -0.24 2.47 22.50
CA LEU A 259 -1.42 1.68 22.82
C LEU A 259 -1.46 0.40 21.97
N LEU A 260 -1.10 0.53 20.70
CA LEU A 260 -0.72 -0.57 19.82
C LEU A 260 0.59 -0.22 19.09
N GLN A 261 1.64 -0.99 19.37
CA GLN A 261 2.95 -0.83 18.75
C GLN A 261 3.27 -2.05 17.87
N LEU A 262 3.60 -1.80 16.61
CA LEU A 262 3.93 -2.81 15.61
C LEU A 262 5.38 -2.63 15.15
N CYS A 263 6.30 -3.42 15.69
CA CYS A 263 7.73 -3.28 15.42
C CYS A 263 8.19 -4.35 14.41
N ALA A 264 8.57 -3.96 13.20
CA ALA A 264 9.02 -4.79 12.09
C ALA A 264 8.12 -5.99 11.79
N VAL A 265 6.80 -5.78 11.85
CA VAL A 265 5.81 -6.82 11.58
C VAL A 265 5.77 -7.10 10.07
N GLY A 266 5.87 -8.39 9.71
CA GLY A 266 5.87 -8.82 8.30
C GLY A 266 4.46 -8.83 7.68
N SER A 267 4.42 -8.71 6.36
CA SER A 267 3.18 -8.66 5.56
C SER A 267 2.31 -9.93 5.59
N GLY A 268 2.82 -11.04 6.13
CA GLY A 268 2.02 -12.24 6.41
C GLY A 268 1.09 -12.11 7.62
N THR A 269 1.20 -11.03 8.40
CA THR A 269 0.34 -10.75 9.56
C THR A 269 -0.98 -10.13 9.11
N GLN A 270 -2.09 -10.55 9.72
CA GLN A 270 -3.43 -10.03 9.40
C GLN A 270 -3.91 -9.10 10.51
N ILE A 271 -4.13 -7.83 10.20
CA ILE A 271 -4.69 -6.84 11.12
C ILE A 271 -5.88 -6.18 10.44
N ASP A 272 -7.08 -6.40 10.98
CA ASP A 272 -8.34 -5.92 10.38
C ASP A 272 -9.40 -5.65 11.45
N HIS A 273 -10.08 -4.50 11.40
CA HIS A 273 -11.05 -4.06 12.41
C HIS A 273 -10.41 -3.94 13.80
N VAL A 274 -9.54 -2.94 13.95
CA VAL A 274 -8.88 -2.64 15.22
C VAL A 274 -9.14 -1.18 15.57
N GLU A 275 -9.46 -0.92 16.84
CA GLU A 275 -9.50 0.45 17.35
C GLU A 275 -8.50 0.64 18.50
N VAL A 276 -7.92 1.82 18.54
CA VAL A 276 -7.03 2.31 19.59
C VAL A 276 -7.59 3.63 20.09
N VAL A 277 -8.04 3.64 21.34
CA VAL A 277 -8.80 4.76 21.90
C VAL A 277 -8.21 5.19 23.24
N SER A 278 -8.00 6.50 23.40
CA SER A 278 -7.51 7.08 24.65
C SER A 278 -6.11 6.61 25.05
N SER A 279 -5.18 6.61 24.09
CA SER A 279 -3.75 6.53 24.39
C SER A 279 -3.28 7.79 25.14
N ALA A 280 -2.40 7.67 26.13
CA ALA A 280 -1.67 8.80 26.71
C ALA A 280 -0.43 9.21 25.89
N ASP A 281 -0.24 8.57 24.75
CA ASP A 281 0.82 8.78 23.77
C ASP A 281 0.18 8.62 22.38
N ASP A 282 0.80 7.92 21.44
CA ASP A 282 0.19 7.59 20.15
C ASP A 282 -0.81 6.45 20.24
N GLY A 283 -1.83 6.51 19.38
CA GLY A 283 -2.79 5.42 19.24
C GLY A 283 -2.15 4.16 18.66
N LEU A 284 -1.57 4.32 17.47
CA LEU A 284 -0.96 3.26 16.70
C LEU A 284 0.41 3.72 16.21
N GLN A 285 1.46 3.03 16.65
CA GLN A 285 2.82 3.27 16.20
C GLN A 285 3.28 2.06 15.36
N ILE A 286 3.82 2.31 14.16
CA ILE A 286 4.38 1.26 13.29
C ILE A 286 5.82 1.59 12.95
N MET A 287 6.74 0.76 13.43
CA MET A 287 8.18 0.94 13.25
C MET A 287 8.73 -0.16 12.35
N GLY A 288 9.04 0.16 11.10
CA GLY A 288 9.57 -0.80 10.13
C GLY A 288 8.63 -1.94 9.73
N GLY A 289 9.14 -2.87 8.92
CA GLY A 289 8.37 -4.01 8.41
C GLY A 289 7.48 -3.65 7.23
N SER A 290 6.49 -4.51 6.95
CA SER A 290 5.61 -4.39 5.77
C SER A 290 4.17 -4.82 6.03
N VAL A 291 3.77 -4.93 7.30
CA VAL A 291 2.39 -5.27 7.67
C VAL A 291 1.40 -4.30 7.02
N SER A 292 0.29 -4.84 6.54
CA SER A 292 -0.80 -4.06 5.96
C SER A 292 -2.05 -4.19 6.83
N LEU A 293 -2.78 -3.10 7.03
CA LEU A 293 -3.89 -3.00 7.97
C LEU A 293 -5.17 -2.53 7.27
N LYS A 294 -6.31 -3.10 7.62
CA LYS A 294 -7.61 -2.67 7.07
C LYS A 294 -8.58 -2.31 8.22
N HIS A 295 -9.46 -1.33 8.04
CA HIS A 295 -10.44 -0.91 9.05
C HIS A 295 -9.80 -0.58 10.41
N ILE A 296 -9.07 0.53 10.47
CA ILE A 296 -8.38 0.98 11.68
C ILE A 296 -9.03 2.26 12.18
N ALA A 297 -9.28 2.37 13.48
CA ALA A 297 -9.72 3.61 14.10
C ALA A 297 -8.77 4.02 15.22
N ALA A 298 -8.24 5.23 15.14
CA ALA A 298 -7.49 5.86 16.21
C ALA A 298 -8.27 7.08 16.70
N GLY A 299 -8.57 7.15 18.00
CA GLY A 299 -9.44 8.20 18.51
C GLY A 299 -9.04 8.68 19.89
N PHE A 300 -9.03 10.00 20.05
CA PHE A 300 -8.81 10.65 21.34
C PHE A 300 -7.45 10.26 21.97
N ASN A 301 -6.39 10.16 21.18
CA ASN A 301 -5.04 9.95 21.71
C ASN A 301 -4.44 11.29 22.17
N ALA A 302 -3.51 11.27 23.12
CA ALA A 302 -2.90 12.50 23.64
C ALA A 302 -1.89 13.09 22.65
N GLU A 303 -1.11 12.21 22.01
CA GLU A 303 -0.19 12.56 20.93
C GLU A 303 -0.83 12.17 19.60
N ASP A 304 -0.12 11.47 18.73
CA ASP A 304 -0.57 11.26 17.37
C ASP A 304 -1.69 10.22 17.28
N GLY A 305 -2.52 10.42 16.25
CA GLY A 305 -3.51 9.42 15.88
C GLY A 305 -2.81 8.12 15.52
N VAL A 306 -1.92 8.22 14.54
CA VAL A 306 -1.02 7.16 14.11
C VAL A 306 0.35 7.74 13.76
N GLU A 307 1.39 7.02 14.14
CA GLU A 307 2.80 7.36 13.90
C GLU A 307 3.47 6.23 13.11
N PHE A 308 4.31 6.60 12.15
CA PHE A 308 5.11 5.66 11.37
C PHE A 308 6.58 6.03 11.43
N ASP A 309 7.44 5.03 11.62
CA ASP A 309 8.89 5.21 11.59
C ASP A 309 9.63 3.95 11.07
N GLN A 310 10.95 4.03 11.04
CA GLN A 310 11.93 2.98 10.84
C GLN A 310 11.79 2.20 9.53
N GLY A 311 11.32 2.87 8.48
CA GLY A 311 11.27 2.30 7.15
C GLY A 311 10.04 1.44 6.88
N TRP A 312 8.92 1.69 7.58
CA TRP A 312 7.69 0.93 7.32
C TRP A 312 7.15 1.19 5.90
N GLY A 313 6.97 0.11 5.14
CA GLY A 313 6.52 0.14 3.74
C GLY A 313 5.19 -0.58 3.51
N GLY A 314 4.30 -0.56 4.49
CA GLY A 314 3.02 -1.25 4.45
C GLY A 314 1.90 -0.48 3.74
N LYS A 315 0.67 -0.96 3.94
CA LYS A 315 -0.55 -0.39 3.36
C LYS A 315 -1.63 -0.22 4.41
N ILE A 316 -2.43 0.84 4.31
CA ILE A 316 -3.66 1.01 5.08
C ILE A 316 -4.84 1.31 4.16
N GLN A 317 -5.98 0.67 4.42
CA GLN A 317 -7.26 1.06 3.83
C GLN A 317 -8.36 1.15 4.88
N TYR A 318 -9.20 2.19 4.79
CA TYR A 318 -10.27 2.49 5.75
C TYR A 318 -9.71 2.86 7.13
N LEU A 319 -9.09 4.02 7.22
CA LEU A 319 -8.57 4.58 8.47
C LEU A 319 -9.46 5.72 8.96
N LEU A 320 -9.94 5.65 10.20
CA LEU A 320 -10.49 6.79 10.91
C LEU A 320 -9.47 7.31 11.90
N VAL A 321 -9.18 8.61 11.87
CA VAL A 321 -8.45 9.28 12.95
C VAL A 321 -9.29 10.42 13.49
N ILE A 322 -9.42 10.51 14.82
CA ILE A 322 -10.03 11.63 15.52
C ILE A 322 -9.06 12.14 16.57
N ASN A 323 -8.46 13.30 16.30
CA ASN A 323 -7.65 13.98 17.28
C ASN A 323 -8.53 14.87 18.17
N ASP A 324 -8.15 14.95 19.44
CA ASP A 324 -8.80 15.80 20.42
C ASP A 324 -7.76 16.65 21.13
N SER A 325 -8.06 17.93 21.31
CA SER A 325 -7.19 18.89 22.00
C SER A 325 -7.50 19.01 23.50
N SER A 326 -8.46 18.23 24.02
CA SER A 326 -9.01 18.48 25.35
C SER A 326 -8.07 18.15 26.51
N GLU A 327 -7.09 17.26 26.36
CA GLU A 327 -6.16 16.90 27.44
C GLU A 327 -4.82 16.38 26.86
N VAL A 328 -3.79 17.25 26.77
CA VAL A 328 -2.40 16.81 26.56
C VAL A 328 -1.88 16.27 27.89
N VAL A 329 -1.54 14.98 27.95
CA VAL A 329 -0.96 14.32 29.13
C VAL A 329 0.35 13.70 28.69
N GLY A 330 1.51 14.21 29.12
CA GLY A 330 2.79 13.55 28.85
C GLY A 330 3.87 14.49 28.37
N ASP A 331 3.85 14.86 27.09
CA ASP A 331 4.83 15.78 26.53
C ASP A 331 4.42 17.26 26.66
N SER A 332 5.42 18.08 26.98
CA SER A 332 5.29 19.51 27.22
C SER A 332 5.21 20.36 25.94
N LEU A 333 5.21 19.77 24.73
CA LEU A 333 5.15 20.52 23.49
C LEU A 333 3.76 20.60 22.85
N GLY A 334 2.85 19.66 23.15
CA GLY A 334 1.46 19.77 22.71
C GLY A 334 1.28 19.86 21.19
N ILE A 335 2.20 19.25 20.43
CA ILE A 335 2.06 19.03 19.01
C ILE A 335 1.54 17.61 18.88
N SER A 336 0.33 17.46 18.38
CA SER A 336 -0.21 16.16 17.99
C SER A 336 -0.83 16.29 16.61
N ASN A 337 -0.83 15.21 15.85
CA ASN A 337 -1.17 15.15 14.45
C ASN A 337 -2.07 13.94 14.20
N ALA A 338 -2.85 13.98 13.12
CA ALA A 338 -3.58 12.77 12.74
C ALA A 338 -2.65 11.69 12.17
N PHE A 339 -1.65 12.13 11.40
CA PHE A 339 -0.51 11.34 10.99
C PHE A 339 0.76 12.06 11.40
N ASP A 340 1.65 11.33 12.04
CA ASP A 340 3.06 11.67 12.08
C ASP A 340 3.85 10.60 11.31
N ILE A 341 4.76 11.04 10.46
CA ILE A 341 5.56 10.17 9.60
C ILE A 341 7.01 10.61 9.72
N GLU A 342 7.71 9.89 10.57
CA GLU A 342 9.15 9.90 10.66
C GLU A 342 9.71 8.80 9.76
N GLY A 343 10.79 9.12 9.08
CA GLY A 343 11.42 8.22 8.14
C GLY A 343 12.59 7.49 8.72
N ASP A 344 13.38 8.25 9.45
CA ASP A 344 14.61 7.81 10.06
C ASP A 344 14.76 8.51 11.41
N ASP A 345 15.00 7.72 12.45
CA ASP A 345 15.29 8.18 13.80
C ASP A 345 16.73 8.75 13.88
N TRP A 346 16.98 9.77 13.04
CA TRP A 346 18.29 10.38 12.86
C TRP A 346 18.81 11.04 14.14
N GLU A 347 17.90 11.52 14.97
CA GLU A 347 18.10 12.09 16.29
C GLU A 347 18.83 11.09 17.21
N GLU A 348 18.53 9.79 17.07
CA GLU A 348 19.21 8.71 17.79
C GLU A 348 20.58 8.33 17.19
N SER A 349 20.95 8.89 16.04
CA SER A 349 22.18 8.54 15.29
C SER A 349 22.27 7.03 14.99
N ASN A 350 21.12 6.36 14.93
CA ASN A 350 21.00 4.91 14.83
C ASN A 350 20.54 4.45 13.43
N VAL A 351 20.39 5.37 12.47
CA VAL A 351 19.94 5.15 11.09
C VAL A 351 21.01 5.51 10.05
N ASP A 352 20.92 4.93 8.84
CA ASP A 352 21.65 5.42 7.66
C ASP A 352 20.67 5.89 6.59
N ILE A 353 20.50 7.21 6.53
CA ILE A 353 19.59 7.95 5.64
C ILE A 353 19.79 7.66 4.15
N SER A 354 20.96 7.12 3.77
CA SER A 354 21.27 6.77 2.38
C SER A 354 20.79 5.37 1.98
N PHE A 355 20.16 4.62 2.89
CA PHE A 355 19.74 3.24 2.67
C PHE A 355 18.25 2.99 2.92
N MET A 356 17.67 2.23 1.98
CA MET A 356 16.31 1.71 2.08
C MET A 356 16.18 0.59 3.13
N PRO A 357 14.98 0.40 3.73
CA PRO A 357 13.71 1.04 3.37
C PRO A 357 13.49 2.45 3.95
N TYR A 358 12.78 3.33 3.24
CA TYR A 358 12.25 4.58 3.82
C TYR A 358 10.83 4.35 4.33
N THR A 359 10.40 5.11 5.33
CA THR A 359 8.99 5.09 5.74
C THR A 359 8.19 5.72 4.60
N ASN A 360 7.50 4.89 3.82
CA ASN A 360 6.73 5.31 2.65
C ASN A 360 5.48 4.44 2.48
N PRO A 361 4.50 4.54 3.39
CA PRO A 361 3.30 3.73 3.33
C PRO A 361 2.34 4.18 2.23
N THR A 362 1.52 3.24 1.77
CA THR A 362 0.38 3.55 0.89
C THR A 362 -0.92 3.59 1.68
N ILE A 363 -1.60 4.73 1.69
CA ILE A 363 -2.82 4.95 2.48
C ILE A 363 -3.95 5.41 1.59
N ILE A 364 -5.05 4.65 1.58
CA ILE A 364 -6.22 4.94 0.77
C ILE A 364 -7.47 4.93 1.64
N ASN A 365 -8.43 5.83 1.37
CA ASN A 365 -9.71 5.87 2.08
C ASN A 365 -9.55 6.13 3.59
N ALA A 366 -8.81 7.16 3.98
CA ALA A 366 -8.74 7.67 5.34
C ALA A 366 -9.68 8.85 5.57
N THR A 367 -10.33 8.92 6.72
CA THR A 367 -11.08 10.09 7.22
C THR A 367 -10.39 10.58 8.48
N LEU A 368 -9.82 11.78 8.43
CA LEU A 368 -9.11 12.41 9.55
C LEU A 368 -9.88 13.63 10.04
N ILE A 369 -10.11 13.71 11.35
CA ILE A 369 -10.85 14.79 12.00
C ILE A 369 -9.97 15.43 13.07
N GLY A 370 -9.73 16.73 12.94
CA GLY A 370 -8.86 17.51 13.83
C GLY A 370 -9.60 18.52 14.72
N PRO A 371 -8.92 19.06 15.75
CA PRO A 371 -9.43 20.08 16.66
C PRO A 371 -9.13 21.53 16.24
N LYS A 372 -8.78 21.78 14.98
CA LYS A 372 -8.38 23.08 14.38
C LYS A 372 -7.07 23.69 14.87
N SER A 373 -6.38 23.06 15.82
CA SER A 373 -5.08 23.51 16.35
C SER A 373 -3.88 22.69 15.89
N GLN A 374 -4.12 21.57 15.21
CA GLN A 374 -3.14 20.52 14.88
C GLN A 374 -2.99 20.33 13.37
N SER A 375 -2.00 19.55 12.95
CA SER A 375 -1.80 19.18 11.53
C SER A 375 -2.50 17.87 11.19
N GLY A 376 -3.01 17.78 9.96
CA GLY A 376 -3.60 16.53 9.45
C GLY A 376 -2.55 15.48 9.07
N LEU A 377 -1.39 15.94 8.62
CA LEU A 377 -0.23 15.12 8.26
C LEU A 377 1.04 15.90 8.56
N ARG A 378 1.95 15.31 9.33
CA ARG A 378 3.32 15.75 9.51
C ARG A 378 4.26 14.81 8.74
N LEU A 379 5.26 15.35 8.06
CA LEU A 379 6.29 14.59 7.35
C LEU A 379 7.67 15.12 7.77
N HIS A 380 8.45 14.28 8.46
CA HIS A 380 9.77 14.64 8.99
C HIS A 380 10.91 13.98 8.21
N ASN A 381 12.11 13.99 8.81
CA ASN A 381 13.35 13.36 8.35
C ASN A 381 13.10 11.96 7.77
N GLY A 382 13.40 11.77 6.48
CA GLY A 382 13.20 10.51 5.74
C GLY A 382 11.75 10.07 5.49
N GLY A 383 10.74 10.86 5.88
CA GLY A 383 9.32 10.50 5.84
C GLY A 383 8.67 10.81 4.50
N ALA A 384 7.98 9.83 3.89
CA ALA A 384 7.16 10.03 2.71
C ALA A 384 5.86 9.22 2.80
N THR A 385 4.95 9.45 1.85
CA THR A 385 3.70 8.71 1.78
C THR A 385 3.13 8.67 0.38
N ARG A 386 2.31 7.66 0.11
CA ARG A 386 1.49 7.51 -1.09
C ARG A 386 0.02 7.49 -0.69
N MET A 387 -0.62 8.65 -0.70
CA MET A 387 -1.99 8.84 -0.21
C MET A 387 -3.00 9.13 -1.31
N SER A 388 -4.15 8.45 -1.31
CA SER A 388 -5.25 8.83 -2.20
C SER A 388 -6.67 8.62 -1.66
N ASN A 389 -7.62 9.42 -2.16
CA ASN A 389 -9.04 9.36 -1.81
C ASN A 389 -9.32 9.55 -0.32
N ASN A 390 -8.49 10.32 0.37
CA ASN A 390 -8.64 10.60 1.80
C ASN A 390 -9.42 11.91 2.03
N ILE A 391 -9.93 12.08 3.25
CA ILE A 391 -10.62 13.28 3.71
C ILE A 391 -9.90 13.79 4.95
N PHE A 392 -9.54 15.07 4.94
CA PHE A 392 -8.95 15.81 6.05
C PHE A 392 -9.91 16.92 6.44
N VAL A 393 -10.42 16.92 7.68
CA VAL A 393 -11.32 17.97 8.16
C VAL A 393 -10.90 18.56 9.50
N GLY A 394 -11.07 19.88 9.64
CA GLY A 394 -10.93 20.56 10.93
C GLY A 394 -9.49 20.67 11.44
N PHE A 395 -8.50 20.90 10.57
CA PHE A 395 -7.10 21.05 11.01
C PHE A 395 -6.61 22.50 11.01
N GLY A 396 -5.64 22.79 11.87
CA GLY A 396 -4.88 24.03 11.85
C GLY A 396 -4.09 24.14 10.55
N GLN A 397 -3.44 23.03 10.16
CA GLN A 397 -2.77 22.84 8.88
C GLN A 397 -3.18 21.51 8.25
N GLY A 398 -3.34 21.48 6.93
CA GLY A 398 -3.60 20.22 6.23
C GLY A 398 -2.37 19.32 6.26
N ILE A 399 -1.22 19.89 5.88
CA ILE A 399 0.07 19.23 5.80
C ILE A 399 1.11 20.13 6.44
N ASP A 400 1.97 19.53 7.26
CA ASP A 400 3.21 20.09 7.75
C ASP A 400 4.37 19.30 7.13
N PHE A 401 5.27 20.02 6.46
CA PHE A 401 6.27 19.47 5.56
C PHE A 401 7.64 20.04 5.90
N GLU A 402 8.52 19.18 6.39
CA GLU A 402 9.85 19.55 6.84
C GLU A 402 10.91 19.55 5.72
N ASP A 403 11.87 20.49 5.80
CA ASP A 403 13.05 20.66 4.92
C ASP A 403 14.24 21.26 5.73
N HIS A 404 14.93 20.42 6.52
CA HIS A 404 16.01 20.80 7.44
C HIS A 404 17.40 20.20 7.15
N ASP A 405 17.56 19.34 6.14
CA ASP A 405 18.80 18.62 5.75
C ASP A 405 19.31 17.61 6.81
N PRO A 406 19.90 16.44 6.41
CA PRO A 406 19.91 15.81 5.09
C PRO A 406 18.88 14.66 4.96
N CYS A 407 18.24 14.55 3.78
CA CYS A 407 17.30 13.47 3.42
C CYS A 407 15.97 13.50 4.18
N ASP A 408 15.33 14.66 4.21
CA ASP A 408 13.99 14.84 4.76
C ASP A 408 12.88 14.63 3.70
N ALA A 409 11.65 15.01 4.05
CA ALA A 409 10.49 14.91 3.16
C ALA A 409 10.74 15.60 1.79
N TRP A 410 11.56 16.65 1.74
CA TRP A 410 11.86 17.38 0.49
C TRP A 410 12.66 16.54 -0.50
N GLU A 411 13.67 15.79 -0.04
CA GLU A 411 14.40 14.87 -0.92
C GLU A 411 13.49 13.80 -1.49
N LEU A 412 12.61 13.22 -0.67
CA LEU A 412 11.67 12.19 -1.12
C LEU A 412 10.62 12.74 -2.09
N PHE A 413 10.24 14.00 -1.94
CA PHE A 413 9.47 14.73 -2.94
C PHE A 413 10.23 14.85 -4.28
N LEU A 414 11.50 15.26 -4.25
CA LEU A 414 12.32 15.37 -5.46
C LEU A 414 12.59 14.02 -6.15
N PHE A 415 12.63 12.93 -5.39
CA PHE A 415 12.79 11.57 -5.90
C PHE A 415 11.50 10.94 -6.40
N HIS A 416 10.36 11.64 -6.30
CA HIS A 416 9.03 11.12 -6.62
C HIS A 416 8.62 9.92 -5.75
N GLU A 417 9.07 9.89 -4.50
CA GLU A 417 8.65 8.91 -3.51
C GLU A 417 7.47 9.40 -2.66
N TYR A 418 7.23 10.72 -2.60
CA TYR A 418 6.01 11.32 -2.08
C TYR A 418 4.94 11.42 -3.18
N GLU A 419 3.72 10.96 -2.88
CA GLU A 419 2.54 11.12 -3.74
C GLU A 419 1.28 11.38 -2.91
N MET A 420 0.65 12.54 -3.08
CA MET A 420 -0.70 12.78 -2.57
C MET A 420 -1.65 13.09 -3.73
N LYS A 421 -2.65 12.24 -3.95
CA LYS A 421 -3.55 12.30 -5.11
C LYS A 421 -5.01 12.27 -4.71
N ASN A 422 -5.82 13.16 -5.29
CA ASN A 422 -7.28 13.11 -5.16
C ASN A 422 -7.76 13.06 -3.70
N ASN A 423 -7.20 13.91 -2.84
CA ASN A 423 -7.63 14.03 -1.44
C ASN A 423 -8.50 15.28 -1.25
N HIS A 424 -9.43 15.21 -0.30
CA HIS A 424 -10.33 16.29 0.06
C HIS A 424 -9.90 16.94 1.37
N PHE A 425 -9.85 18.26 1.39
CA PHE A 425 -9.55 19.07 2.56
C PHE A 425 -10.72 20.00 2.87
N TRP A 426 -11.12 20.11 4.13
CA TRP A 426 -12.19 21.01 4.54
C TRP A 426 -11.94 21.60 5.92
N ASP A 427 -12.16 22.90 6.06
CA ASP A 427 -11.83 23.65 7.28
C ASP A 427 -10.37 23.48 7.77
N CYS A 428 -9.46 23.15 6.85
CA CYS A 428 -8.02 23.14 7.09
C CYS A 428 -7.41 24.51 6.77
N GLY A 429 -6.50 25.02 7.62
CA GLY A 429 -5.85 26.30 7.38
C GLY A 429 -6.84 27.47 7.20
N ASP A 430 -6.49 28.44 6.36
CA ASP A 430 -7.45 29.39 5.77
C ASP A 430 -7.99 28.75 4.49
N SER A 431 -9.23 28.24 4.53
CA SER A 431 -9.91 27.49 3.44
C SER A 431 -10.00 28.20 2.07
N THR A 432 -9.39 29.37 1.90
CA THR A 432 -9.40 30.18 0.68
C THR A 432 -8.28 29.84 -0.31
N SER A 433 -7.25 29.07 0.08
CA SER A 433 -6.16 28.62 -0.80
C SER A 433 -5.50 27.33 -0.31
N VAL A 434 -5.11 26.43 -1.23
CA VAL A 434 -4.28 25.24 -0.91
C VAL A 434 -2.94 25.63 -0.28
N TYR A 435 -2.41 26.80 -0.64
CA TYR A 435 -1.18 27.31 -0.06
C TYR A 435 -1.28 27.50 1.46
N ASP A 436 -2.45 27.89 1.97
CA ASP A 436 -2.67 28.13 3.39
C ASP A 436 -2.95 26.83 4.18
N MET A 437 -3.00 25.69 3.48
CA MET A 437 -3.12 24.36 4.08
C MET A 437 -1.76 23.67 4.28
N ILE A 438 -0.68 24.24 3.72
CA ILE A 438 0.67 23.67 3.77
C ILE A 438 1.50 24.55 4.69
N LEU A 439 1.89 23.99 5.82
CA LEU A 439 3.03 24.47 6.59
C LEU A 439 4.28 23.85 5.97
N TYR A 440 5.23 24.70 5.60
CA TYR A 440 6.51 24.28 5.07
C TYR A 440 7.58 24.85 5.98
N ASP A 441 8.32 23.97 6.62
CA ASP A 441 9.41 24.32 7.51
C ASP A 441 10.74 24.05 6.83
N GLY A 442 11.22 25.05 6.07
CA GLY A 442 12.43 24.89 5.29
C GLY A 442 13.05 26.18 4.81
N ASN A 443 14.26 26.06 4.28
CA ASN A 443 15.08 27.21 3.89
C ASN A 443 14.88 27.62 2.42
N LEU A 444 14.22 26.80 1.61
CA LEU A 444 13.98 27.10 0.20
C LEU A 444 12.73 27.97 0.04
N GLY A 445 12.93 29.25 -0.31
CA GLY A 445 11.82 30.20 -0.51
C GLY A 445 10.83 29.86 -1.63
N TYR A 446 11.06 28.80 -2.42
CA TYR A 446 10.14 28.28 -3.43
C TYR A 446 9.50 26.93 -3.06
N GLY A 447 9.95 26.27 -1.99
CA GLY A 447 9.42 24.97 -1.52
C GLY A 447 7.90 24.96 -1.34
N PRO A 448 7.29 25.93 -0.62
CA PRO A 448 5.84 25.97 -0.44
C PRO A 448 5.06 26.04 -1.76
N VAL A 449 5.61 26.76 -2.76
CA VAL A 449 5.00 26.89 -4.09
C VAL A 449 5.11 25.60 -4.89
N ALA A 450 6.23 24.89 -4.76
CA ALA A 450 6.45 23.61 -5.43
C ALA A 450 5.46 22.55 -4.90
N ILE A 451 5.34 22.42 -3.58
CA ILE A 451 4.41 21.48 -2.93
C ILE A 451 2.97 21.83 -3.30
N ALA A 452 2.55 23.10 -3.15
CA ALA A 452 1.19 23.52 -3.51
C ALA A 452 0.85 23.29 -4.99
N SER A 453 1.83 23.45 -5.89
CA SER A 453 1.66 23.16 -7.31
C SER A 453 1.48 21.67 -7.58
N ASP A 454 2.27 20.82 -6.93
CA ASP A 454 2.12 19.36 -7.01
C ASP A 454 0.75 18.93 -6.47
N PHE A 455 0.37 19.47 -5.31
CA PHE A 455 -0.91 19.23 -4.67
C PHE A 455 -2.10 19.48 -5.61
N THR A 456 -2.07 20.64 -6.29
CA THR A 456 -3.11 21.03 -7.24
C THR A 456 -3.07 20.17 -8.51
N ALA A 457 -1.87 19.85 -9.02
CA ALA A 457 -1.69 19.01 -10.20
C ALA A 457 -2.21 17.58 -9.99
N ASN A 458 -2.09 17.07 -8.76
CA ASN A 458 -2.55 15.75 -8.35
C ASN A 458 -4.01 15.71 -7.86
N SER A 459 -4.81 16.74 -8.20
CA SER A 459 -6.25 16.80 -7.92
C SER A 459 -6.64 16.78 -6.44
N ASN A 460 -5.75 17.24 -5.54
CA ASN A 460 -6.14 17.51 -4.17
C ASN A 460 -6.93 18.82 -4.12
N ILE A 461 -8.07 18.82 -3.43
CA ILE A 461 -9.02 19.93 -3.48
C ILE A 461 -9.57 20.31 -2.10
N ALA A 462 -9.84 21.59 -1.93
CA ALA A 462 -10.58 22.12 -0.79
C ALA A 462 -12.09 22.03 -1.10
N ILE A 463 -12.80 21.07 -0.50
CA ILE A 463 -14.23 20.84 -0.74
C ILE A 463 -14.92 20.30 0.52
N ASP A 464 -16.12 20.81 0.80
CA ASP A 464 -16.96 20.33 1.89
C ASP A 464 -17.38 18.86 1.62
N PRO A 465 -17.01 17.90 2.49
CA PRO A 465 -17.45 16.52 2.35
C PRO A 465 -18.93 16.33 2.73
N MET A 466 -19.59 17.38 3.25
CA MET A 466 -20.99 17.40 3.67
C MET A 466 -21.33 16.36 4.75
N PHE A 467 -20.43 16.19 5.72
CA PHE A 467 -20.67 15.41 6.93
C PHE A 467 -20.38 16.25 8.17
N ASP A 468 -21.02 15.92 9.30
CA ASP A 468 -20.82 16.63 10.56
C ASP A 468 -19.59 16.07 11.28
N TYR A 469 -18.52 16.86 11.27
CA TYR A 469 -17.28 16.54 11.99
C TYR A 469 -17.17 17.27 13.33
N THR A 470 -18.18 18.08 13.69
CA THR A 470 -18.17 18.81 14.96
C THR A 470 -18.32 17.81 16.10
N LEU A 471 -17.33 17.76 16.97
CA LEU A 471 -17.29 16.84 18.10
C LEU A 471 -17.29 17.64 19.40
N ALA A 472 -18.06 17.17 20.39
CA ALA A 472 -18.02 17.74 21.73
C ALA A 472 -17.97 16.65 22.80
N ILE A 473 -17.07 16.81 23.76
CA ILE A 473 -16.92 15.91 24.91
C ILE A 473 -17.53 16.60 26.14
N ASP A 474 -18.33 15.86 26.91
CA ASP A 474 -18.86 16.34 28.19
C ASP A 474 -17.71 16.37 29.22
N SER A 475 -17.33 17.56 29.67
CA SER A 475 -16.19 17.76 30.57
C SER A 475 -16.35 17.19 31.98
N ILE A 476 -17.51 16.63 32.33
CA ILE A 476 -17.77 16.02 33.64
C ILE A 476 -17.65 14.50 33.55
N THR A 477 -18.12 13.93 32.44
CA THR A 477 -18.20 12.48 32.24
C THR A 477 -17.13 11.94 31.30
N GLY A 478 -16.48 12.81 30.50
CA GLY A 478 -15.54 12.41 29.47
C GLY A 478 -16.18 11.69 28.29
N MET A 479 -17.52 11.69 28.19
CA MET A 479 -18.26 10.99 27.13
C MET A 479 -18.49 11.91 25.94
N VAL A 480 -18.71 11.33 24.76
CA VAL A 480 -19.14 12.11 23.60
C VAL A 480 -20.56 12.63 23.86
N SER A 481 -20.71 13.94 23.74
CA SER A 481 -21.94 14.68 23.98
C SER A 481 -22.61 15.19 22.70
N ASP A 482 -21.82 15.34 21.62
CA ASP A 482 -22.27 15.66 20.28
C ASP A 482 -21.61 14.65 19.30
N PRO A 483 -22.37 13.68 18.76
CA PRO A 483 -21.84 12.65 17.87
C PRO A 483 -21.50 13.21 16.49
N VAL A 484 -20.57 12.58 15.80
CA VAL A 484 -20.19 12.90 14.42
C VAL A 484 -20.96 12.03 13.43
N PHE A 485 -21.17 12.57 12.24
CA PHE A 485 -21.65 11.81 11.09
C PHE A 485 -20.47 11.51 10.17
N LEU A 486 -20.08 10.24 10.02
CA LEU A 486 -18.81 9.88 9.38
C LEU A 486 -18.90 9.64 7.87
N GLU A 487 -20.11 9.55 7.30
CA GLU A 487 -20.31 9.27 5.88
C GLU A 487 -20.33 10.57 5.06
N PRO A 488 -19.52 10.69 3.99
CA PRO A 488 -19.55 11.86 3.13
C PRO A 488 -20.89 12.01 2.39
N GLY A 489 -21.50 13.18 2.48
CA GLY A 489 -22.80 13.49 1.89
C GLY A 489 -22.75 14.19 0.53
N ASN A 490 -21.57 14.55 0.04
CA ASN A 490 -21.42 15.38 -1.17
C ASN A 490 -21.62 14.63 -2.49
N GLY A 491 -21.73 13.29 -2.46
CA GLY A 491 -21.91 12.44 -3.62
C GLY A 491 -20.72 12.44 -4.60
N ALA A 492 -19.55 12.91 -4.16
CA ALA A 492 -18.33 12.88 -4.94
C ALA A 492 -17.82 11.44 -5.05
N VAL A 493 -17.42 11.05 -6.26
CA VAL A 493 -16.83 9.74 -6.55
C VAL A 493 -15.44 9.94 -7.17
N PRO A 494 -14.42 9.17 -6.75
CA PRO A 494 -13.11 9.20 -7.38
C PRO A 494 -13.18 8.82 -8.86
N ALA A 495 -12.34 9.44 -9.70
CA ALA A 495 -12.12 8.94 -11.06
C ALA A 495 -11.34 7.62 -11.01
N LEU A 496 -11.54 6.75 -12.02
CA LEU A 496 -10.93 5.41 -12.06
C LEU A 496 -9.39 5.43 -12.00
N GLU A 497 -8.74 6.51 -12.45
CA GLU A 497 -7.29 6.66 -12.38
C GLU A 497 -6.74 6.84 -10.96
N PHE A 498 -7.60 7.19 -10.00
CA PHE A 498 -7.26 7.31 -8.58
C PHE A 498 -7.65 6.07 -7.77
N ILE A 499 -8.16 5.03 -8.43
CA ILE A 499 -8.40 3.73 -7.82
C ILE A 499 -7.13 2.89 -7.95
N SER A 500 -6.64 2.36 -6.83
CA SER A 500 -5.43 1.54 -6.84
C SER A 500 -5.64 0.27 -7.69
N PRO A 501 -4.70 -0.07 -8.59
CA PRO A 501 -4.75 -1.33 -9.34
C PRO A 501 -4.28 -2.54 -8.51
N ASP A 502 -3.76 -2.31 -7.30
CA ASP A 502 -3.28 -3.36 -6.42
C ASP A 502 -4.47 -4.10 -5.77
N PRO A 503 -4.59 -5.44 -5.96
CA PRO A 503 -5.76 -6.21 -5.56
C PRO A 503 -5.93 -6.36 -4.04
N TRP A 504 -4.95 -5.89 -3.23
CA TRP A 504 -5.10 -5.83 -1.79
C TRP A 504 -6.11 -4.75 -1.35
N PHE A 505 -6.16 -3.64 -2.11
CA PHE A 505 -7.14 -2.59 -1.87
C PHE A 505 -8.49 -2.97 -2.47
N ASP A 506 -9.55 -2.71 -1.70
CA ASP A 506 -10.90 -2.73 -2.20
C ASP A 506 -11.07 -1.56 -3.19
N GLN A 507 -11.82 -1.77 -4.27
CA GLN A 507 -12.07 -0.76 -5.30
C GLN A 507 -13.14 0.24 -4.84
N ALA A 508 -12.86 0.96 -3.76
CA ALA A 508 -13.78 1.90 -3.14
C ALA A 508 -14.03 3.11 -4.05
N MET A 509 -15.27 3.25 -4.55
CA MET A 509 -15.68 4.38 -5.40
C MET A 509 -16.20 5.57 -4.58
N TYR A 510 -15.57 5.83 -3.43
CA TYR A 510 -15.90 6.94 -2.54
C TYR A 510 -14.64 7.46 -1.85
N PHE A 511 -14.74 8.65 -1.24
CA PHE A 511 -13.66 9.27 -0.46
C PHE A 511 -13.82 8.95 1.03
N GLY A 512 -12.70 8.89 1.74
CA GLY A 512 -12.70 8.63 3.18
C GLY A 512 -12.95 7.17 3.54
N ALA A 513 -13.01 6.90 4.84
CA ALA A 513 -13.08 5.55 5.41
C ALA A 513 -14.48 4.92 5.45
N PHE A 514 -15.52 5.67 5.07
CA PHE A 514 -16.91 5.25 5.21
C PHE A 514 -17.65 5.44 3.89
N GLU A 515 -18.28 4.36 3.42
CA GLU A 515 -19.09 4.37 2.22
C GLU A 515 -20.36 5.20 2.43
N PRO A 516 -20.66 6.19 1.55
CA PRO A 516 -21.90 6.95 1.62
C PRO A 516 -23.15 6.04 1.55
N GLY A 517 -23.97 6.05 2.61
CA GLY A 517 -25.15 5.18 2.72
C GLY A 517 -24.82 3.69 2.95
N GLY A 518 -23.55 3.37 3.18
CA GLY A 518 -23.07 2.03 3.52
C GLY A 518 -23.24 1.69 4.99
N ALA A 519 -22.66 0.56 5.41
CA ALA A 519 -22.60 0.20 6.82
C ALA A 519 -21.38 0.86 7.47
N ASN A 520 -21.57 1.50 8.63
CA ASN A 520 -20.45 1.92 9.45
C ASN A 520 -19.77 0.68 10.06
N TRP A 521 -18.54 0.38 9.62
CA TRP A 521 -17.78 -0.80 10.00
C TRP A 521 -17.36 -0.82 11.49
N LEU A 522 -17.49 0.29 12.23
CA LEU A 522 -17.27 0.37 13.68
C LEU A 522 -18.49 -0.11 14.49
N THR A 523 -19.64 -0.34 13.85
CA THR A 523 -20.89 -0.70 14.53
C THR A 523 -20.80 -2.08 15.20
N CYS A 524 -21.43 -2.23 16.37
CA CYS A 524 -21.60 -3.42 17.20
C CYS A 524 -20.41 -3.86 18.05
N TRP A 525 -19.19 -3.41 17.76
CA TRP A 525 -17.98 -3.95 18.39
C TRP A 525 -17.07 -2.91 19.01
N SER A 526 -17.08 -1.69 18.46
CA SER A 526 -16.19 -0.61 18.86
C SER A 526 -16.58 -0.01 20.22
N TYR A 527 -15.59 0.57 20.88
CA TYR A 527 -15.71 1.43 22.03
C TYR A 527 -16.14 2.83 21.61
N LEU A 528 -15.71 3.29 20.43
CA LEU A 528 -16.16 4.54 19.85
C LEU A 528 -17.70 4.61 19.73
N GLU A 529 -18.36 3.52 19.34
CA GLU A 529 -19.82 3.41 19.42
C GLU A 529 -20.33 3.46 20.87
N GLN A 530 -19.68 2.75 21.80
CA GLN A 530 -20.08 2.69 23.22
C GLN A 530 -20.02 4.05 23.91
N VAL A 531 -19.06 4.89 23.55
CA VAL A 531 -18.93 6.25 24.07
C VAL A 531 -19.82 7.27 23.37
N GLY A 532 -20.56 6.84 22.34
CA GLY A 532 -21.54 7.65 21.63
C GLY A 532 -20.95 8.51 20.52
N LEU A 533 -19.81 8.13 19.92
CA LEU A 533 -19.22 8.85 18.79
C LEU A 533 -20.20 8.94 17.61
N PHE A 534 -20.97 7.88 17.38
CA PHE A 534 -22.03 7.79 16.38
C PHE A 534 -23.13 6.89 16.92
N THR A 535 -24.34 6.97 16.35
CA THR A 535 -25.48 6.14 16.78
C THR A 535 -25.95 5.17 15.70
N VAL A 536 -26.52 4.03 16.13
CA VAL A 536 -27.18 3.07 15.22
C VAL A 536 -28.39 3.74 14.58
N GLY A 537 -28.25 4.17 13.32
CA GLY A 537 -29.28 4.87 12.57
C GLY A 537 -28.85 6.20 11.94
N ASP A 538 -27.61 6.63 12.17
CA ASP A 538 -27.04 7.79 11.48
C ASP A 538 -26.72 7.52 10.00
N SER A 539 -26.55 6.25 9.58
CA SER A 539 -26.49 5.93 8.15
C SER A 539 -27.78 6.40 7.49
N VAL A 540 -27.67 7.33 6.55
CA VAL A 540 -28.82 7.90 5.86
C VAL A 540 -29.57 6.71 5.25
N SER A 541 -30.77 6.43 5.74
CA SER A 541 -31.60 5.35 5.24
C SER A 541 -32.13 5.70 3.85
N LEU A 542 -31.26 5.81 2.85
CA LEU A 542 -31.61 5.50 1.49
C LEU A 542 -31.69 3.97 1.46
N ALA A 543 -32.86 3.47 1.08
CA ALA A 543 -33.11 2.04 1.02
C ALA A 543 -31.97 1.37 0.27
N SER A 544 -31.26 0.44 0.93
CA SER A 544 -30.24 -0.32 0.26
C SER A 544 -30.87 -1.01 -0.94
N VAL A 545 -30.32 -0.78 -2.12
CA VAL A 545 -30.79 -1.40 -3.36
C VAL A 545 -29.84 -2.56 -3.63
N PRO A 546 -30.27 -3.82 -3.41
CA PRO A 546 -29.43 -4.96 -3.70
C PRO A 546 -29.29 -5.13 -5.21
N GLY A 547 -28.08 -5.37 -5.68
CA GLY A 547 -27.78 -5.64 -7.07
C GLY A 547 -26.28 -5.63 -7.32
N CYS A 548 -25.84 -5.91 -8.54
CA CYS A 548 -24.41 -5.94 -8.80
C CYS A 548 -23.81 -4.52 -8.82
N ILE A 549 -22.90 -4.25 -7.89
CA ILE A 549 -22.22 -2.95 -7.74
C ILE A 549 -20.95 -2.81 -8.60
N TYR A 550 -20.45 -3.91 -9.17
CA TYR A 550 -19.23 -3.88 -9.98
C TYR A 550 -19.53 -3.42 -11.40
N LEU A 551 -18.98 -2.27 -11.79
CA LEU A 551 -19.13 -1.68 -13.13
C LEU A 551 -18.69 -2.64 -14.25
N THR A 552 -17.83 -3.59 -13.94
CA THR A 552 -17.31 -4.62 -14.86
C THR A 552 -18.20 -5.84 -14.99
N ALA A 553 -19.30 -5.93 -14.23
CA ALA A 553 -20.28 -7.00 -14.35
C ALA A 553 -21.35 -6.67 -15.39
N CYS A 554 -21.80 -7.69 -16.11
CA CYS A 554 -22.80 -7.60 -17.16
C CYS A 554 -24.17 -7.12 -16.67
N ASN A 555 -24.45 -7.28 -15.39
CA ASN A 555 -25.67 -6.85 -14.73
C ASN A 555 -25.40 -5.74 -13.71
N PHE A 556 -24.36 -4.93 -13.92
CA PHE A 556 -24.12 -3.71 -13.13
C PHE A 556 -25.41 -2.89 -13.01
N ASN A 557 -25.78 -2.58 -11.78
CA ASN A 557 -26.91 -1.73 -11.46
C ASN A 557 -26.40 -0.45 -10.81
N ILE A 558 -26.53 0.67 -11.52
CA ILE A 558 -26.09 1.99 -11.04
C ILE A 558 -26.84 2.45 -9.79
N ASP A 559 -28.05 1.94 -9.57
CA ASP A 559 -28.84 2.26 -8.38
C ASP A 559 -28.51 1.31 -7.22
N ALA A 560 -27.71 0.25 -7.43
CA ALA A 560 -27.36 -0.70 -6.38
C ALA A 560 -26.34 -0.11 -5.40
N THR A 561 -26.62 -0.24 -4.11
CA THR A 561 -25.78 0.26 -3.00
C THR A 561 -25.28 -0.87 -2.11
N ILE A 562 -25.59 -2.13 -2.45
CA ILE A 562 -25.08 -3.32 -1.78
C ILE A 562 -25.01 -4.48 -2.78
N ASP A 563 -23.86 -5.17 -2.84
CA ASP A 563 -23.73 -6.37 -3.66
C ASP A 563 -24.62 -7.50 -3.10
N ASP A 564 -25.46 -8.06 -3.95
CA ASP A 564 -26.34 -9.18 -3.62
C ASP A 564 -25.78 -10.54 -4.06
N GLY A 565 -24.54 -10.56 -4.57
CA GLY A 565 -23.86 -11.75 -5.05
C GLY A 565 -24.40 -12.26 -6.39
N THR A 566 -25.22 -11.48 -7.09
CA THR A 566 -25.78 -11.84 -8.40
C THR A 566 -24.91 -11.39 -9.57
N CYS A 567 -23.74 -10.82 -9.32
CA CYS A 567 -22.83 -10.32 -10.35
C CYS A 567 -22.43 -11.37 -11.39
N ILE A 568 -22.62 -11.03 -12.66
CA ILE A 568 -22.26 -11.84 -13.81
C ILE A 568 -21.03 -11.20 -14.45
N PHE A 569 -19.87 -11.81 -14.27
CA PHE A 569 -18.62 -11.35 -14.89
C PHE A 569 -18.36 -12.00 -16.26
N ASP A 570 -18.92 -13.19 -16.47
CA ASP A 570 -18.74 -13.96 -17.70
C ASP A 570 -20.04 -13.97 -18.52
N GLY A 571 -20.04 -13.24 -19.65
CA GLY A 571 -21.14 -13.28 -20.61
C GLY A 571 -21.31 -12.06 -21.53
N CYS A 572 -20.67 -10.93 -21.22
CA CYS A 572 -20.75 -9.68 -22.00
C CYS A 572 -19.37 -9.06 -22.29
N SER A 573 -18.31 -9.85 -22.07
CA SER A 573 -16.91 -9.46 -22.26
C SER A 573 -16.41 -9.99 -23.60
N GLY A 574 -16.03 -9.09 -24.51
CA GLY A 574 -15.60 -9.39 -25.88
C GLY A 574 -14.99 -8.17 -26.54
N CYS A 575 -14.77 -8.19 -27.86
CA CYS A 575 -14.28 -6.99 -28.55
C CYS A 575 -15.44 -6.03 -28.83
N THR A 576 -15.39 -4.81 -28.28
CA THR A 576 -16.45 -3.79 -28.43
C THR A 576 -16.21 -2.82 -29.61
N ASP A 577 -15.07 -2.93 -30.28
CA ASP A 577 -14.72 -2.03 -31.39
C ASP A 577 -15.31 -2.54 -32.71
N VAL A 578 -16.25 -1.78 -33.27
CA VAL A 578 -16.92 -2.09 -34.55
C VAL A 578 -15.96 -2.18 -35.75
N ALA A 579 -14.74 -1.64 -35.63
CA ALA A 579 -13.72 -1.70 -36.67
C ALA A 579 -12.81 -2.94 -36.56
N ALA A 580 -12.91 -3.73 -35.49
CA ALA A 580 -12.10 -4.92 -35.28
C ALA A 580 -12.72 -6.17 -35.95
N CYS A 581 -11.86 -7.11 -36.33
CA CYS A 581 -12.23 -8.33 -37.04
C CYS A 581 -13.00 -9.35 -36.20
N ASN A 582 -12.84 -9.29 -34.88
CA ASN A 582 -13.56 -10.13 -33.93
C ASN A 582 -14.55 -9.32 -33.08
N PHE A 583 -15.07 -8.21 -33.62
CA PHE A 583 -16.14 -7.44 -32.99
C PHE A 583 -17.28 -8.35 -32.56
N ASP A 584 -17.64 -8.30 -31.27
CA ASP A 584 -18.73 -9.05 -30.69
C ASP A 584 -19.90 -8.09 -30.40
N PRO A 585 -21.02 -8.19 -31.15
CA PRO A 585 -22.17 -7.33 -30.93
C PRO A 585 -22.92 -7.59 -29.61
N ALA A 586 -22.63 -8.69 -28.90
CA ALA A 586 -23.16 -8.97 -27.57
C ALA A 586 -22.24 -8.47 -26.45
N ALA A 587 -21.02 -8.04 -26.78
CA ALA A 587 -20.08 -7.48 -25.81
C ALA A 587 -20.43 -6.02 -25.49
N ILE A 588 -20.53 -5.74 -24.19
CA ILE A 588 -20.72 -4.37 -23.66
C ILE A 588 -19.42 -3.90 -23.00
N ILE A 589 -18.54 -4.83 -22.62
CA ILE A 589 -17.28 -4.59 -21.93
C ILE A 589 -16.13 -5.13 -22.79
N SER A 590 -15.14 -4.27 -23.06
CA SER A 590 -13.96 -4.67 -23.83
C SER A 590 -13.02 -5.52 -22.97
N ASN A 591 -12.69 -6.72 -23.43
CA ASN A 591 -11.68 -7.56 -22.79
C ASN A 591 -10.29 -7.44 -23.45
N CYS A 592 -10.06 -6.35 -24.19
CA CYS A 592 -8.83 -6.09 -24.95
C CYS A 592 -8.47 -7.19 -25.98
N SER A 593 -9.43 -8.03 -26.38
CA SER A 593 -9.19 -9.08 -27.38
C SER A 593 -9.31 -8.61 -28.83
N CYS A 594 -9.54 -7.32 -29.09
CA CYS A 594 -9.77 -6.80 -30.44
C CYS A 594 -8.59 -7.07 -31.38
N ILE A 595 -8.88 -7.77 -32.48
CA ILE A 595 -7.94 -8.09 -33.55
C ILE A 595 -8.22 -7.16 -34.71
N TYR A 596 -7.22 -6.38 -35.12
CA TYR A 596 -7.32 -5.46 -36.25
C TYR A 596 -6.63 -6.03 -37.49
N THR A 597 -7.05 -5.56 -38.67
CA THR A 597 -6.41 -5.96 -39.92
C THR A 597 -4.99 -5.39 -40.03
N VAL A 598 -4.13 -6.11 -40.74
CA VAL A 598 -2.87 -5.57 -41.23
C VAL A 598 -3.17 -4.64 -42.41
N VAL A 599 -2.55 -3.47 -42.46
CA VAL A 599 -2.71 -2.51 -43.57
C VAL A 599 -2.49 -3.23 -44.90
N GLY A 600 -3.48 -3.20 -45.80
CA GLY A 600 -3.45 -3.92 -47.08
C GLY A 600 -4.24 -5.22 -47.13
N TYR A 601 -4.59 -5.81 -45.97
CA TYR A 601 -5.33 -7.06 -45.86
C TYR A 601 -6.69 -6.86 -45.19
N ASP A 602 -7.64 -7.74 -45.48
CA ASP A 602 -8.94 -7.81 -44.81
C ASP A 602 -8.90 -8.69 -43.54
N CYS A 603 -10.04 -8.82 -42.85
CA CYS A 603 -10.15 -9.57 -41.61
C CYS A 603 -9.97 -11.09 -41.73
N SER A 604 -9.95 -11.62 -42.95
CA SER A 604 -9.63 -13.02 -43.23
C SER A 604 -8.17 -13.21 -43.66
N GLY A 605 -7.36 -12.14 -43.62
CA GLY A 605 -5.99 -12.14 -44.11
C GLY A 605 -5.90 -12.16 -45.63
N ILE A 606 -6.96 -11.78 -46.34
CA ILE A 606 -6.97 -11.71 -47.81
C ILE A 606 -6.54 -10.31 -48.22
N CYS A 607 -5.65 -10.23 -49.21
CA CYS A 607 -5.21 -8.94 -49.70
C CYS A 607 -6.36 -8.14 -50.34
N ILE A 608 -6.41 -6.83 -50.07
CA ILE A 608 -7.43 -5.90 -50.58
C ILE A 608 -7.15 -5.52 -52.05
N VAL A 609 -5.88 -5.45 -52.45
CA VAL A 609 -5.44 -5.16 -53.81
C VAL A 609 -4.28 -6.09 -54.15
N ASP A 610 -4.61 -7.16 -54.87
CA ASP A 610 -3.72 -8.22 -55.33
C ASP A 610 -4.05 -8.47 -56.81
N THR A 611 -3.24 -7.88 -57.68
CA THR A 611 -3.49 -7.79 -59.12
C THR A 611 -3.19 -9.11 -59.83
N ASP A 612 -2.23 -9.89 -59.36
CA ASP A 612 -1.80 -11.15 -59.98
C ASP A 612 -2.29 -12.42 -59.25
N MET A 613 -2.95 -12.25 -58.10
CA MET A 613 -3.62 -13.25 -57.27
C MET A 613 -2.67 -14.25 -56.61
N ASP A 614 -1.43 -13.87 -56.32
CA ASP A 614 -0.45 -14.73 -55.67
C ASP A 614 -0.56 -14.75 -54.13
N GLY A 615 -1.41 -13.88 -53.55
CA GLY A 615 -1.67 -13.76 -52.11
C GLY A 615 -0.81 -12.72 -51.39
N VAL A 616 0.07 -12.01 -52.11
CA VAL A 616 0.81 -10.83 -51.63
C VAL A 616 0.12 -9.58 -52.17
N CYS A 617 0.04 -8.52 -51.37
CA CYS A 617 -0.56 -7.28 -51.86
C CYS A 617 0.37 -6.50 -52.76
N ASP A 618 -0.16 -5.86 -53.81
CA ASP A 618 0.56 -5.00 -54.76
C ASP A 618 1.53 -4.02 -54.07
N GLN A 619 1.10 -3.42 -52.95
CA GLN A 619 1.91 -2.45 -52.20
C GLN A 619 3.09 -3.07 -51.41
N PHE A 620 3.12 -4.39 -51.30
CA PHE A 620 4.14 -5.19 -50.61
C PHE A 620 4.89 -6.13 -51.55
N GLU A 621 4.61 -6.06 -52.85
CA GLU A 621 5.28 -6.87 -53.84
C GLU A 621 6.74 -6.45 -54.03
N VAL A 622 7.60 -7.46 -54.22
CA VAL A 622 8.99 -7.27 -54.61
C VAL A 622 9.12 -7.60 -56.08
N ILE A 623 9.31 -6.57 -56.91
CA ILE A 623 9.51 -6.73 -58.36
C ILE A 623 10.91 -7.29 -58.61
N GLY A 624 11.00 -8.42 -59.30
CA GLY A 624 12.28 -9.02 -59.67
C GLY A 624 12.14 -10.23 -60.58
N CYS A 625 13.24 -10.68 -61.17
CA CYS A 625 13.18 -11.87 -62.00
C CYS A 625 12.85 -13.12 -61.17
N GLN A 626 11.75 -13.79 -61.49
CA GLN A 626 11.30 -15.01 -60.82
C GLN A 626 11.73 -16.30 -61.55
N ASP A 627 12.41 -16.22 -62.70
CA ASP A 627 12.91 -17.41 -63.40
C ASP A 627 14.23 -17.88 -62.78
N PRO A 628 14.30 -19.07 -62.16
CA PRO A 628 15.54 -19.60 -61.57
C PRO A 628 16.68 -19.79 -62.56
N ASN A 629 16.40 -19.73 -63.87
CA ASN A 629 17.38 -19.87 -64.93
C ASN A 629 17.98 -18.53 -65.38
N ALA A 630 17.50 -17.40 -64.85
CA ALA A 630 18.07 -16.08 -65.11
C ALA A 630 19.24 -15.78 -64.17
N CYS A 631 20.14 -14.92 -64.61
CA CYS A 631 21.36 -14.57 -63.89
C CYS A 631 21.08 -13.56 -62.76
N ASP A 632 19.98 -12.81 -62.87
CA ASP A 632 19.45 -11.87 -61.89
C ASP A 632 18.23 -12.42 -61.12
N PHE A 633 18.06 -13.75 -61.07
CA PHE A 633 16.99 -14.39 -60.31
C PHE A 633 16.97 -13.95 -58.85
N LEU A 634 15.81 -13.48 -58.39
CA LEU A 634 15.58 -13.03 -57.02
C LEU A 634 14.55 -13.94 -56.35
N ILE A 635 15.00 -14.76 -55.39
CA ILE A 635 14.12 -15.70 -54.67
C ILE A 635 13.00 -15.01 -53.86
N SER A 636 13.19 -13.73 -53.53
CA SER A 636 12.21 -12.93 -52.80
C SER A 636 11.26 -12.14 -53.71
N ALA A 637 11.38 -12.26 -55.03
CA ALA A 637 10.50 -11.57 -55.95
C ALA A 637 9.10 -12.20 -55.91
N THR A 638 8.09 -11.37 -55.65
CA THR A 638 6.68 -11.75 -55.65
C THR A 638 5.92 -11.16 -56.84
N ASP A 639 6.51 -10.17 -57.54
CA ASP A 639 6.01 -9.69 -58.84
C ASP A 639 7.06 -9.90 -59.95
N SER A 640 6.60 -10.20 -61.18
CA SER A 640 7.44 -10.58 -62.31
C SER A 640 8.16 -9.37 -62.91
N GLY A 641 9.43 -9.21 -62.54
CA GLY A 641 10.36 -8.28 -63.17
C GLY A 641 10.95 -8.78 -64.50
N VAL A 642 11.72 -7.91 -65.16
CA VAL A 642 12.50 -8.27 -66.36
C VAL A 642 13.66 -9.17 -65.93
N CYS A 643 13.78 -10.34 -66.56
CA CYS A 643 14.87 -11.29 -66.34
C CYS A 643 16.06 -11.03 -67.28
N ASP A 644 17.25 -10.92 -66.70
CA ASP A 644 18.53 -10.86 -67.42
C ASP A 644 19.21 -12.23 -67.45
N TYR A 645 19.37 -12.76 -68.66
CA TYR A 645 20.05 -14.04 -68.92
C TYR A 645 21.49 -13.83 -69.41
N SER A 646 22.00 -12.60 -69.37
CA SER A 646 23.34 -12.22 -69.80
C SER A 646 24.36 -12.51 -68.70
N CYS A 647 24.59 -13.79 -68.40
CA CYS A 647 25.56 -14.23 -67.39
C CYS A 647 26.97 -13.84 -67.85
N LEU A 648 27.52 -12.80 -67.23
CA LEU A 648 28.86 -12.30 -67.47
C LEU A 648 29.91 -13.14 -66.74
N GLY A 649 30.97 -13.50 -67.44
CA GLY A 649 32.11 -14.24 -66.88
C GLY A 649 33.00 -14.79 -67.99
N CYS A 650 34.16 -15.32 -67.65
CA CYS A 650 35.11 -15.78 -68.66
C CYS A 650 34.55 -16.96 -69.50
N THR A 651 34.32 -16.77 -70.81
CA THR A 651 33.70 -17.79 -71.68
C THR A 651 34.70 -18.69 -72.42
N TYR A 652 35.99 -18.46 -72.24
CA TYR A 652 37.02 -19.19 -72.96
C TYR A 652 37.49 -20.41 -72.17
N SER A 653 37.17 -21.61 -72.63
CA SER A 653 37.52 -22.87 -71.94
C SER A 653 39.02 -23.10 -71.74
N SER A 654 39.87 -22.38 -72.48
CA SER A 654 41.33 -22.40 -72.36
C SER A 654 41.87 -21.41 -71.33
N ALA A 655 41.03 -20.54 -70.76
CA ALA A 655 41.40 -19.68 -69.65
C ALA A 655 41.32 -20.44 -68.33
N THR A 656 42.20 -20.09 -67.39
CA THR A 656 42.24 -20.73 -66.07
C THR A 656 41.03 -20.38 -65.18
N ASN A 657 40.32 -19.29 -65.48
CA ASN A 657 39.11 -18.86 -64.77
C ASN A 657 37.82 -19.01 -65.60
N PHE A 658 37.79 -19.95 -66.54
CA PHE A 658 36.60 -20.26 -67.35
C PHE A 658 35.37 -20.56 -66.48
N ASN A 659 34.26 -19.88 -66.78
CA ASN A 659 32.96 -20.14 -66.17
C ASN A 659 32.01 -20.79 -67.19
N LEU A 660 31.58 -22.01 -66.89
CA LEU A 660 30.69 -22.78 -67.76
C LEU A 660 29.27 -22.19 -67.88
N THR A 661 28.83 -21.37 -66.91
CA THR A 661 27.51 -20.73 -66.94
C THR A 661 27.52 -19.34 -67.57
N ALA A 662 28.69 -18.81 -67.94
CA ALA A 662 28.79 -17.52 -68.61
C ALA A 662 28.40 -17.63 -70.09
N SER A 663 27.50 -16.76 -70.54
CA SER A 663 27.04 -16.66 -71.93
C SER A 663 27.70 -15.49 -72.68
N LEU A 664 28.28 -14.54 -71.95
CA LEU A 664 28.99 -13.37 -72.46
C LEU A 664 30.30 -13.14 -71.70
N ASP A 665 31.38 -12.94 -72.44
CA ASP A 665 32.71 -12.70 -71.87
C ASP A 665 32.81 -11.30 -71.27
N ASP A 666 33.27 -11.22 -70.02
CA ASP A 666 33.44 -9.95 -69.30
C ASP A 666 34.87 -9.40 -69.37
N GLY A 667 35.75 -10.02 -70.18
CA GLY A 667 37.14 -9.63 -70.35
C GLY A 667 38.06 -10.03 -69.20
N THR A 668 37.58 -10.81 -68.23
CA THR A 668 38.38 -11.22 -67.07
C THR A 668 39.23 -12.48 -67.30
N CYS A 669 39.20 -13.07 -68.50
CA CYS A 669 39.89 -14.33 -68.80
C CYS A 669 41.43 -14.27 -68.64
N VAL A 670 41.99 -15.29 -67.99
CA VAL A 670 43.43 -15.44 -67.73
C VAL A 670 43.99 -16.65 -68.49
N PHE A 671 45.01 -16.44 -69.34
CA PHE A 671 45.65 -17.51 -70.15
C PHE A 671 47.17 -17.58 -69.91
N SER A 672 47.77 -18.78 -69.87
CA SER A 672 49.24 -18.97 -69.68
C SER A 672 50.01 -19.12 -71.00
N LEU A 673 51.13 -18.40 -71.15
CA LEU A 673 51.88 -18.12 -72.39
C LEU A 673 52.73 -19.29 -72.97
N ALA A 674 52.56 -19.59 -74.28
CA ALA A 674 53.64 -19.98 -75.21
C ALA A 674 53.24 -19.77 -76.71
N ASN A 675 53.90 -18.78 -77.35
CA ASN A 675 54.05 -18.42 -78.78
C ASN A 675 52.83 -18.37 -79.76
N LEU A 676 52.67 -17.21 -80.42
CA LEU A 676 51.39 -16.68 -80.92
C LEU A 676 51.39 -16.09 -82.36
N CYS A 677 52.27 -16.51 -83.28
CA CYS A 677 52.17 -16.06 -84.69
C CYS A 677 52.46 -17.22 -85.67
N PRO A 678 51.47 -18.09 -85.96
CA PRO A 678 51.62 -19.21 -86.89
C PRO A 678 51.98 -18.82 -88.34
N GLU A 679 51.74 -17.58 -88.73
CA GLU A 679 51.91 -17.08 -90.11
C GLU A 679 53.27 -16.40 -90.37
N ASP A 680 54.19 -16.43 -89.41
CA ASP A 680 55.59 -16.05 -89.59
C ASP A 680 56.36 -17.25 -90.18
N ILE A 681 56.33 -17.36 -91.51
CA ILE A 681 56.75 -18.58 -92.22
C ILE A 681 58.27 -18.75 -92.18
N ASN A 682 59.03 -17.64 -92.14
CA ASN A 682 60.48 -17.69 -92.02
C ASN A 682 60.99 -17.59 -90.56
N ASN A 683 60.09 -17.41 -89.59
CA ASN A 683 60.35 -17.36 -88.15
C ASN A 683 61.35 -16.24 -87.75
N ASP A 684 61.29 -15.10 -88.40
CA ASP A 684 62.12 -13.93 -88.06
C ASP A 684 61.52 -13.04 -86.96
N GLY A 685 60.31 -13.40 -86.50
CA GLY A 685 59.55 -12.72 -85.46
C GLY A 685 58.53 -11.71 -86.00
N PHE A 686 58.38 -11.56 -87.33
CA PHE A 686 57.45 -10.63 -87.95
C PHE A 686 56.75 -11.23 -89.18
N VAL A 687 55.43 -11.08 -89.29
CA VAL A 687 54.71 -11.43 -90.53
C VAL A 687 54.78 -10.27 -91.51
N THR A 688 55.55 -10.43 -92.59
CA THR A 688 55.77 -9.37 -93.59
C THR A 688 55.46 -9.85 -95.00
N SER A 689 55.59 -8.94 -95.99
CA SER A 689 55.44 -9.31 -97.40
C SER A 689 56.46 -10.36 -97.85
N THR A 690 57.56 -10.56 -97.09
CA THR A 690 58.56 -11.58 -97.37
C THR A 690 57.99 -12.99 -97.15
N ASP A 691 57.30 -13.23 -96.03
CA ASP A 691 56.65 -14.50 -95.71
C ASP A 691 55.60 -14.91 -96.75
N LEU A 692 54.84 -13.92 -97.24
CA LEU A 692 53.86 -14.13 -98.30
C LEU A 692 54.52 -14.51 -99.63
N ILE A 693 55.68 -13.91 -99.94
CA ILE A 693 56.45 -14.27 -101.14
C ILE A 693 57.04 -15.67 -101.01
N ASP A 694 57.55 -16.04 -99.84
CA ASP A 694 58.10 -17.37 -99.57
C ASP A 694 57.03 -18.44 -99.75
N LEU A 695 55.83 -18.24 -99.20
CA LEU A 695 54.68 -19.13 -99.39
C LEU A 695 54.28 -19.27 -100.86
N LEU A 696 54.16 -18.15 -101.59
CA LEU A 696 53.77 -18.16 -103.00
C LEU A 696 54.86 -18.76 -103.90
N SER A 697 56.13 -18.66 -103.53
CA SER A 697 57.24 -19.26 -104.28
C SER A 697 57.23 -20.79 -104.20
N ALA A 698 56.78 -21.35 -103.07
CA ALA A 698 56.62 -22.78 -102.87
C ALA A 698 55.27 -23.30 -103.39
N TYR A 699 54.32 -22.41 -103.69
CA TYR A 699 52.97 -22.76 -104.10
C TYR A 699 52.93 -23.42 -105.48
N GLY A 700 52.42 -24.66 -105.55
CA GLY A 700 52.35 -25.46 -106.78
C GLY A 700 53.54 -26.42 -106.97
N SER A 701 54.50 -26.43 -106.04
CA SER A 701 55.58 -27.43 -106.00
C SER A 701 55.00 -28.81 -105.71
N VAL A 702 55.32 -29.80 -106.55
CA VAL A 702 54.92 -31.19 -106.31
C VAL A 702 55.85 -31.77 -105.25
N CYS A 703 55.38 -31.82 -104.00
CA CYS A 703 56.04 -32.57 -102.93
C CYS A 703 55.76 -34.06 -103.15
N ALA A 704 56.79 -34.84 -103.50
CA ALA A 704 56.70 -36.29 -103.45
C ALA A 704 56.55 -36.73 -101.97
N PRO A 705 55.77 -37.80 -101.70
CA PRO A 705 55.33 -38.16 -100.35
C PRO A 705 56.46 -38.53 -99.38
#